data_AF-A0A428QDE8-F1
#
_entry.id   AF-A0A428QDE8-F1
#
_cell.length_a   1.000
_cell.length_b   1.000
_cell.length_c   1.000
_cell.angle_alpha   90.00
_cell.angle_beta   90.00
_cell.angle_gamma   90.00
#
_symmetry.space_group_name_H-M   'P 1'
#
loop_
_entity.id
_entity.type
_entity.pdbx_description
1 polymer ?
#
loop_
_entity_poly.entity_id
_entity_poly.type
_entity_poly.pdbx_seq_one_letter_code
_entity_poly.pdbx_strand_id
1 'polypeptide(L)'
;MAIVSNYSLSFLDGLPPGFDETNVKNIWSGRVFPLVLTNDFTANWVAISDPNGLFETPSGERCRVEPQPHHVDRLRLLAQEGSTQRVVYEAIVFAKVAYRLSLGQNRDELPQLARRRFVNLVATKFPIEWQELIIQRDIHEYDEKESSQRSPLEARVYSCLAHPKNIRLLTLLPSNRVSAPIECSLHEVDHLSNPRYEALSYVWGTSPSRRSILLNGGEFSIGVNLEAALRQLRLRDGQGRTLWTDAICINQGNPQEKAHQVAQMNSIYKNASGVVIWLGHESITSAEVFNDLDTNKEFLNNNKSLFLSLPLMMMRTFHSGGDCPVCRNPHPDELLDAASDKVDIPQRTLDTYARQLRSGVFDLPEVRDMSTRRTKGLEKILSRPWWKRVWVLQEAILAKKITLHCGQRQADWTNFQASLFLALSRANRQGVQHSGSLGNRLQDAMTQSGFVTSIQRTFIFFFLQRTSGYTQILPRLSLANLLSLTVEFEATDPRDRFFALLSLLPNESSERLALQPDYTVKTRRLYIRAARHFLETTNRLEVITVRSLLVDLLPGELTLPSWVPNWGARSGSFFNSWYNSVWINDFAPFQAMSLLHDAQNTKDLKESAALSQEEKLQLFNASLFNASPFSFTFSAWDEILGVRGQSVDIIEEVGPVWVPAHAMKELKVSDIEDEQLDLPDGIPMSAIQAWKFVVQAWKPVALVNQETTYPFTNQSRLEVFWRTILMDRYHLLPDKDPFHLKRISPVISSQNAAQMFGPWGIGCSFPPQTQHDEFLLVYYVHTEAAQMWHWKANLHCISLRLFRTKKGYIGLCPPRAQPGDEVAILFGAPVPIVLREFDEGYVVIGTSYVHGIMDGEIIQDLRDQGKGMDETDYKLFKLI
;
A
#
# COMPACT_ATOMS: atom_id res chain seq x y z
N MET A 1 12.01 6.52 38.31
CA MET A 1 11.97 6.77 36.85
C MET A 1 12.32 8.22 36.48
N ALA A 2 11.65 9.25 37.03
CA ALA A 2 11.97 10.66 36.70
C ALA A 2 13.43 11.07 37.01
N ILE A 3 13.96 10.68 38.19
CA ILE A 3 15.35 10.93 38.60
C ILE A 3 16.36 10.18 37.70
N VAL A 4 16.00 8.95 37.28
CA VAL A 4 16.84 8.06 36.45
C VAL A 4 16.99 8.60 35.02
N SER A 5 15.90 9.12 34.44
CA SER A 5 15.94 9.67 33.08
C SER A 5 16.65 11.03 33.02
N ASN A 6 16.45 11.90 34.03
CA ASN A 6 17.22 13.14 34.15
C ASN A 6 18.73 12.88 34.26
N TYR A 7 19.15 11.83 34.98
CA TYR A 7 20.56 11.47 35.08
C TYR A 7 21.12 11.01 33.73
N SER A 8 20.45 10.09 33.03
CA SER A 8 20.93 9.58 31.73
C SER A 8 21.05 10.68 30.67
N LEU A 9 20.11 11.63 30.65
CA LEU A 9 20.18 12.81 29.78
C LEU A 9 21.28 13.78 30.21
N SER A 10 21.40 14.09 31.51
CA SER A 10 22.49 14.94 32.03
C SER A 10 23.88 14.35 31.80
N PHE A 11 23.99 13.01 31.82
CA PHE A 11 25.21 12.28 31.53
C PHE A 11 25.58 12.44 30.05
N LEU A 12 24.60 12.31 29.15
CA LEU A 12 24.79 12.51 27.72
C LEU A 12 25.18 13.94 27.37
N ASP A 13 24.53 14.92 28.00
CA ASP A 13 24.84 16.33 27.84
C ASP A 13 26.27 16.63 28.32
N GLY A 14 26.70 15.97 29.40
CA GLY A 14 28.04 16.05 29.97
C GLY A 14 29.16 15.34 29.17
N LEU A 15 28.85 14.58 28.12
CA LEU A 15 29.89 13.98 27.27
C LEU A 15 30.58 15.07 26.43
N PRO A 16 31.92 15.15 26.43
CA PRO A 16 32.64 16.08 25.56
C PRO A 16 32.43 15.74 24.07
N PRO A 17 32.42 16.74 23.17
CA PRO A 17 32.39 16.49 21.72
C PRO A 17 33.67 15.79 21.25
N GLY A 18 33.55 14.88 20.28
CA GLY A 18 34.70 14.12 19.74
C GLY A 18 35.14 12.93 20.59
N PHE A 19 34.17 12.23 21.18
CA PHE A 19 34.35 11.14 22.15
C PHE A 19 35.11 9.92 21.58
N ASP A 20 36.24 9.52 22.15
CA ASP A 20 37.09 8.43 21.63
C ASP A 20 36.98 7.09 22.41
N GLU A 21 37.71 6.05 21.96
CA GLU A 21 37.76 4.73 22.64
C GLU A 21 38.19 4.82 24.12
N THR A 22 39.03 5.79 24.45
CA THR A 22 39.52 6.03 25.82
C THR A 22 38.41 6.57 26.70
N ASN A 23 37.59 7.48 26.15
CA ASN A 23 36.44 8.04 26.86
C ASN A 23 35.36 6.97 27.14
N VAL A 24 35.11 6.03 26.22
CA VAL A 24 34.15 4.92 26.45
C VAL A 24 34.65 3.97 27.52
N LYS A 25 35.94 3.61 27.54
CA LYS A 25 36.54 2.84 28.64
C LYS A 25 36.37 3.56 29.98
N ASN A 26 36.48 4.89 30.00
CA ASN A 26 36.32 5.71 31.19
C ASN A 26 34.85 5.82 31.68
N ILE A 27 33.85 5.71 30.79
CA ILE A 27 32.43 5.58 31.19
C ILE A 27 32.24 4.34 32.06
N TRP A 28 32.82 3.21 31.64
CA TRP A 28 32.72 1.95 32.35
C TRP A 28 33.63 1.86 33.58
N SER A 29 34.66 2.71 33.67
CA SER A 29 35.67 2.63 34.72
C SER A 29 35.37 3.48 35.96
N GLY A 30 34.16 4.02 36.15
CA GLY A 30 33.91 4.67 37.44
C GLY A 30 32.57 5.30 37.80
N ARG A 31 31.59 5.53 36.92
CA ARG A 31 30.30 6.12 37.34
C ARG A 31 29.12 5.75 36.42
N VAL A 32 28.37 4.71 36.76
CA VAL A 32 27.03 4.45 36.17
C VAL A 32 26.07 3.99 37.27
N PHE A 33 25.49 4.93 38.00
CA PHE A 33 24.63 4.65 39.16
C PHE A 33 23.14 4.34 38.84
N PRO A 34 22.51 4.81 37.72
CA PRO A 34 21.08 4.54 37.48
C PRO A 34 20.72 3.58 36.33
N LEU A 35 21.62 3.26 35.39
CA LEU A 35 21.26 2.43 34.23
C LEU A 35 21.07 0.95 34.56
N VAL A 36 21.75 0.46 35.61
CA VAL A 36 21.77 -0.94 36.03
C VAL A 36 20.38 -1.50 36.37
N LEU A 37 19.42 -0.63 36.71
CA LEU A 37 18.06 -1.02 37.09
C LEU A 37 17.00 -0.84 36.01
N THR A 38 17.38 -0.49 34.78
CA THR A 38 16.38 -0.43 33.70
C THR A 38 16.05 -1.84 33.20
N ASN A 39 14.78 -2.10 32.87
CA ASN A 39 14.36 -3.38 32.28
C ASN A 39 15.18 -3.70 31.01
N ASP A 40 15.58 -2.68 30.27
CA ASP A 40 16.41 -2.83 29.08
C ASP A 40 17.86 -3.17 29.38
N PHE A 41 18.46 -2.56 30.41
CA PHE A 41 19.80 -2.93 30.82
C PHE A 41 19.83 -4.35 31.37
N THR A 42 18.89 -4.71 32.24
CA THR A 42 18.77 -6.07 32.83
C THR A 42 18.39 -7.15 31.82
N ALA A 43 17.68 -6.80 30.74
CA ALA A 43 17.46 -7.70 29.60
C ALA A 43 18.75 -8.04 28.84
N ASN A 44 19.76 -7.16 28.91
CA ASN A 44 20.96 -7.24 28.09
C ASN A 44 22.24 -7.55 28.89
N TRP A 45 22.25 -7.23 30.18
CA TRP A 45 23.39 -7.27 31.08
C TRP A 45 22.94 -7.77 32.47
N VAL A 46 23.86 -8.39 33.20
CA VAL A 46 23.65 -8.84 34.58
C VAL A 46 24.64 -8.11 35.49
N ALA A 47 24.13 -7.56 36.58
CA ALA A 47 24.97 -7.00 37.64
C ALA A 47 25.35 -8.13 38.60
N ILE A 48 26.64 -8.31 38.81
CA ILE A 48 27.22 -9.33 39.70
C ILE A 48 27.90 -8.59 40.83
N SER A 49 27.48 -8.84 42.07
CA SER A 49 28.13 -8.28 43.26
C SER A 49 29.63 -8.58 43.22
N ASP A 50 30.44 -7.53 43.31
CA ASP A 50 31.89 -7.59 43.26
C ASP A 50 32.43 -6.40 44.08
N PRO A 51 33.10 -6.64 45.22
CA PRO A 51 33.69 -5.58 46.05
C PRO A 51 34.72 -4.71 45.31
N ASN A 52 35.35 -5.27 44.28
CA ASN A 52 36.28 -4.56 43.39
C ASN A 52 35.61 -4.13 42.08
N GLY A 53 34.30 -4.36 41.97
CA GLY A 53 33.48 -3.96 40.85
C GLY A 53 33.54 -2.45 40.63
N LEU A 54 33.53 -2.08 39.35
CA LEU A 54 33.63 -0.68 38.90
C LEU A 54 32.29 0.08 39.01
N PHE A 55 31.18 -0.63 39.27
CA PHE A 55 29.84 -0.08 39.36
C PHE A 55 29.33 -0.17 40.79
N GLU A 56 28.41 0.71 41.16
CA GLU A 56 27.82 0.72 42.50
C GLU A 56 26.30 0.83 42.32
N THR A 57 25.56 -0.09 42.95
CA THR A 57 24.10 -0.15 42.88
C THR A 57 23.50 1.01 43.68
N PRO A 58 22.21 1.35 43.48
CA PRO A 58 21.55 2.38 44.30
C PRO A 58 21.52 2.09 45.81
N SER A 59 21.79 0.86 46.23
CA SER A 59 21.97 0.47 47.63
C SER A 59 23.42 0.58 48.13
N GLY A 60 24.35 1.09 47.32
CA GLY A 60 25.77 1.28 47.67
C GLY A 60 26.63 0.01 47.52
N GLU A 61 26.11 -1.05 46.91
CA GLU A 61 26.84 -2.30 46.72
C GLU A 61 27.68 -2.22 45.45
N ARG A 62 28.98 -2.51 45.54
CA ARG A 62 29.84 -2.59 44.36
C ARG A 62 29.53 -3.85 43.56
N CYS A 63 29.46 -3.69 42.25
CA CYS A 63 29.19 -4.77 41.31
C CYS A 63 30.03 -4.61 40.04
N ARG A 64 30.31 -5.72 39.38
CA ARG A 64 30.75 -5.77 37.99
C ARG A 64 29.56 -6.10 37.11
N VAL A 65 29.57 -5.61 35.88
CA VAL A 65 28.50 -5.89 34.91
C VAL A 65 29.03 -6.83 33.85
N GLU A 66 28.29 -7.92 33.59
CA GLU A 66 28.58 -8.87 32.51
C GLU A 66 27.41 -8.94 31.51
N PRO A 67 27.65 -9.20 30.22
CA PRO A 67 26.58 -9.35 29.24
C PRO A 67 25.78 -10.63 29.51
N GLN A 68 24.47 -10.62 29.23
CA GLN A 68 23.65 -11.83 29.26
C GLN A 68 24.13 -12.86 28.21
N PRO A 69 23.89 -14.17 28.37
CA PRO A 69 24.45 -15.21 27.49
C PRO A 69 24.18 -15.01 25.98
N HIS A 70 22.97 -14.62 25.61
CA HIS A 70 22.61 -14.31 24.21
C HIS A 70 23.36 -13.08 23.65
N HIS A 71 23.86 -12.22 24.54
CA HIS A 71 24.68 -11.07 24.22
C HIS A 71 26.17 -11.42 24.14
N VAL A 72 26.64 -12.36 24.96
CA VAL A 72 28.02 -12.86 24.97
C VAL A 72 28.39 -13.52 23.65
N ASP A 73 27.50 -14.29 23.04
CA ASP A 73 27.77 -14.95 21.75
C ASP A 73 27.93 -13.93 20.61
N ARG A 74 27.14 -12.85 20.64
CA ARG A 74 27.26 -11.75 19.67
C ARG A 74 28.51 -10.91 19.90
N LEU A 75 28.86 -10.65 21.16
CA LEU A 75 30.11 -9.97 21.52
C LEU A 75 31.34 -10.82 21.16
N ARG A 76 31.26 -12.15 21.26
CA ARG A 76 32.31 -13.07 20.80
C ARG A 76 32.50 -13.03 19.29
N LEU A 77 31.40 -12.99 18.52
CA LEU A 77 31.45 -12.82 17.06
C LEU A 77 32.10 -11.49 16.67
N LEU A 78 31.75 -10.38 17.34
CA LEU A 78 32.35 -9.06 17.09
C LEU A 78 33.80 -8.97 17.61
N ALA A 79 34.14 -9.68 18.69
CA ALA A 79 35.49 -9.70 19.25
C ALA A 79 36.49 -10.47 18.37
N GLN A 80 36.02 -11.36 17.49
CA GLN A 80 36.86 -11.97 16.46
C GLN A 80 37.30 -10.96 15.38
N GLU A 81 36.63 -9.81 15.28
CA GLU A 81 36.91 -8.75 14.30
C GLU A 81 37.59 -7.49 14.89
N GLY A 82 37.95 -7.49 16.19
CA GLY A 82 38.77 -6.44 16.84
C GLY A 82 38.11 -5.71 18.02
N SER A 83 38.91 -4.99 18.84
CA SER A 83 38.45 -4.31 20.06
C SER A 83 37.50 -3.14 19.81
N THR A 84 37.65 -2.45 18.68
CA THR A 84 36.87 -1.26 18.30
C THR A 84 35.38 -1.58 18.12
N GLN A 85 35.05 -2.76 17.57
CA GLN A 85 33.65 -3.14 17.34
C GLN A 85 32.84 -3.35 18.63
N ARG A 86 33.50 -3.81 19.70
CA ARG A 86 32.87 -3.96 21.01
C ARG A 86 32.48 -2.61 21.59
N VAL A 87 33.38 -1.63 21.51
CA VAL A 87 33.15 -0.28 22.02
C VAL A 87 32.03 0.40 21.23
N VAL A 88 31.98 0.21 19.89
CA VAL A 88 30.87 0.69 19.03
C VAL A 88 29.55 0.08 19.47
N TYR A 89 29.53 -1.22 19.75
CA TYR A 89 28.34 -1.92 20.20
C TYR A 89 27.83 -1.41 21.56
N GLU A 90 28.72 -1.16 22.51
CA GLU A 90 28.38 -0.61 23.82
C GLU A 90 27.82 0.82 23.71
N ALA A 91 28.41 1.66 22.86
CA ALA A 91 27.89 2.99 22.52
C ALA A 91 26.47 2.92 21.92
N ILE A 92 26.22 1.96 21.02
CA ILE A 92 24.88 1.70 20.46
C ILE A 92 23.89 1.42 21.58
N VAL A 93 24.19 0.48 22.48
CA VAL A 93 23.30 0.08 23.59
C VAL A 93 23.00 1.26 24.51
N PHE A 94 24.00 2.06 24.87
CA PHE A 94 23.81 3.24 25.70
C PHE A 94 22.83 4.22 25.03
N ALA A 95 23.05 4.51 23.75
CA ALA A 95 22.21 5.40 23.00
C ALA A 95 20.76 4.87 22.89
N LYS A 96 20.53 3.54 22.87
CA LYS A 96 19.18 2.92 22.96
C LYS A 96 18.45 3.33 24.22
N VAL A 97 19.12 3.20 25.35
CA VAL A 97 18.49 3.41 26.67
C VAL A 97 18.13 4.87 26.82
N ALA A 98 19.01 5.78 26.38
CA ALA A 98 18.71 7.21 26.35
C ALA A 98 17.47 7.55 25.52
N TYR A 99 17.37 7.00 24.29
CA TYR A 99 16.22 7.21 23.41
C TYR A 99 14.91 6.66 24.00
N ARG A 100 14.92 5.47 24.61
CA ARG A 100 13.71 4.92 25.25
C ARG A 100 13.30 5.70 26.50
N LEU A 101 14.26 6.21 27.25
CA LEU A 101 14.00 7.06 28.41
C LEU A 101 13.45 8.44 28.01
N SER A 102 13.87 9.01 26.86
CA SER A 102 13.28 10.25 26.34
C SER A 102 11.82 10.05 25.94
N LEU A 103 11.48 8.93 25.27
CA LEU A 103 10.07 8.55 25.00
C LEU A 103 9.24 8.36 26.27
N GLY A 104 9.86 7.82 27.34
CA GLY A 104 9.18 7.55 28.61
C GLY A 104 8.88 8.79 29.47
N GLN A 105 9.65 9.87 29.31
CA GLN A 105 9.45 11.12 30.07
C GLN A 105 8.38 12.04 29.47
N ASN A 106 8.20 11.96 28.15
CA ASN A 106 7.33 12.88 27.41
C ASN A 106 6.32 12.07 26.62
N ARG A 107 5.31 11.51 27.32
CA ARG A 107 4.31 10.59 26.72
C ARG A 107 3.54 11.22 25.55
N ASP A 108 3.53 12.55 25.47
CA ASP A 108 2.86 13.32 24.42
C ASP A 108 3.80 13.70 23.24
N GLU A 109 5.10 13.39 23.33
CA GLU A 109 6.06 13.68 22.26
C GLU A 109 5.96 12.65 21.12
N LEU A 110 5.94 13.13 19.87
CA LEU A 110 5.90 12.28 18.69
C LEU A 110 7.20 11.46 18.55
N PRO A 111 7.14 10.15 18.19
CA PRO A 111 8.32 9.29 18.06
C PRO A 111 9.43 9.84 17.15
N GLN A 112 9.05 10.58 16.10
CA GLN A 112 9.99 11.21 15.16
C GLN A 112 10.89 12.24 15.85
N LEU A 113 10.34 13.04 16.77
CA LEU A 113 11.09 14.08 17.49
C LEU A 113 12.11 13.46 18.45
N ALA A 114 11.70 12.43 19.19
CA ALA A 114 12.61 11.67 20.03
C ALA A 114 13.75 11.05 19.21
N ARG A 115 13.46 10.56 17.99
CA ARG A 115 14.46 9.91 17.13
C ARG A 115 15.45 10.93 16.61
N ARG A 116 14.96 12.10 16.18
CA ARG A 116 15.80 13.22 15.77
C ARG A 116 16.77 13.63 16.88
N ARG A 117 16.29 13.78 18.12
CA ARG A 117 17.15 14.09 19.28
C ARG A 117 18.24 13.04 19.48
N PHE A 118 17.89 11.76 19.37
CA PHE A 118 18.87 10.67 19.38
C PHE A 118 19.90 10.80 18.25
N VAL A 119 19.48 11.08 17.02
CA VAL A 119 20.39 11.20 15.88
C VAL A 119 21.33 12.40 16.04
N ASN A 120 20.81 13.55 16.50
CA ASN A 120 21.61 14.74 16.82
C ASN A 120 22.63 14.46 17.93
N LEU A 121 22.23 13.74 18.97
CA LEU A 121 23.12 13.30 20.03
C LEU A 121 24.25 12.42 19.47
N VAL A 122 23.91 11.45 18.61
CA VAL A 122 24.90 10.58 17.97
C VAL A 122 25.89 11.41 17.13
N ALA A 123 25.39 12.39 16.37
CA ALA A 123 26.20 13.28 15.54
C ALA A 123 27.19 14.13 16.31
N THR A 124 26.72 14.71 17.40
CA THR A 124 27.48 15.70 18.15
C THR A 124 28.46 15.06 19.11
N LYS A 125 28.16 13.86 19.61
CA LYS A 125 28.95 13.21 20.65
C LYS A 125 29.92 12.16 20.10
N PHE A 126 29.58 11.41 19.06
CA PHE A 126 30.40 10.28 18.59
C PHE A 126 31.23 10.61 17.34
N PRO A 127 32.39 9.97 17.11
CA PRO A 127 33.21 10.21 15.91
C PRO A 127 32.54 9.67 14.64
N ILE A 128 32.84 10.28 13.49
CA ILE A 128 32.20 10.00 12.20
C ILE A 128 32.23 8.51 11.82
N GLU A 129 33.36 7.85 12.04
CA GLU A 129 33.59 6.42 11.80
C GLU A 129 32.62 5.49 12.60
N TRP A 130 31.99 5.97 13.67
CA TRP A 130 31.03 5.22 14.52
C TRP A 130 29.59 5.58 14.20
N GLN A 131 29.35 6.82 13.77
CA GLN A 131 28.00 7.37 13.58
C GLN A 131 27.19 6.52 12.59
N GLU A 132 27.78 6.14 11.46
CA GLU A 132 27.10 5.29 10.47
C GLU A 132 26.73 3.93 11.04
N LEU A 133 27.63 3.27 11.77
CA LEU A 133 27.35 1.97 12.39
C LEU A 133 26.25 2.05 13.45
N ILE A 134 26.24 3.12 14.26
CA ILE A 134 25.24 3.35 15.30
C ILE A 134 23.85 3.54 14.68
N ILE A 135 23.78 4.28 13.58
CA ILE A 135 22.54 4.62 12.89
C ILE A 135 22.03 3.47 12.01
N GLN A 136 22.92 2.77 11.31
CA GLN A 136 22.57 1.63 10.44
C GLN A 136 22.06 0.42 11.24
N ARG A 137 22.57 0.19 12.46
CA ARG A 137 22.07 -0.87 13.36
C ARG A 137 20.78 -0.49 14.09
N ASP A 138 19.92 0.22 13.36
CA ASP A 138 18.63 0.80 13.74
C ASP A 138 17.82 -0.11 14.68
N ILE A 139 17.25 0.49 15.71
CA ILE A 139 17.04 -0.15 17.01
C ILE A 139 15.57 -0.56 17.23
N HIS A 140 14.68 -0.08 16.37
CA HIS A 140 13.25 -0.32 16.45
C HIS A 140 12.78 -1.65 15.88
N GLU A 141 13.58 -2.29 15.03
CA GLU A 141 13.28 -3.63 14.52
C GLU A 141 14.09 -4.68 15.29
N TYR A 142 13.90 -4.77 16.60
CA TYR A 142 14.33 -5.94 17.37
C TYR A 142 13.22 -6.99 17.41
N ASP A 143 12.65 -7.24 16.23
CA ASP A 143 11.77 -8.37 15.95
C ASP A 143 12.27 -9.09 14.69
N GLU A 144 13.60 -9.15 14.52
CA GLU A 144 14.20 -10.27 13.81
C GLU A 144 14.01 -11.48 14.71
N LYS A 145 12.83 -12.12 14.59
CA LYS A 145 12.77 -13.57 14.62
C LYS A 145 13.84 -14.02 13.63
N GLU A 146 15.06 -14.24 14.12
CA GLU A 146 16.03 -15.03 13.41
C GLU A 146 15.29 -16.31 13.07
N SER A 147 14.91 -16.41 11.79
CA SER A 147 14.29 -17.59 11.27
C SER A 147 15.31 -18.69 11.46
N SER A 148 15.16 -19.48 12.52
CA SER A 148 15.63 -20.85 12.62
C SER A 148 16.91 -21.07 11.81
N GLN A 149 18.05 -20.59 12.33
CA GLN A 149 19.35 -20.81 11.69
C GLN A 149 19.43 -22.29 11.30
N ARG A 150 19.57 -22.53 9.99
CA ARG A 150 19.68 -23.86 9.42
C ARG A 150 20.92 -24.53 10.01
N SER A 151 20.84 -25.83 10.27
CA SER A 151 21.95 -26.54 10.95
C SER A 151 23.22 -26.49 10.08
N PRO A 152 24.42 -26.56 10.66
CA PRO A 152 25.69 -26.59 9.91
C PRO A 152 25.76 -27.71 8.85
N LEU A 153 24.95 -28.76 8.97
CA LEU A 153 24.83 -29.86 8.01
C LEU A 153 24.12 -29.42 6.70
N GLU A 154 23.15 -28.51 6.77
CA GLU A 154 22.41 -28.00 5.60
C GLU A 154 23.26 -27.04 4.76
N ALA A 155 24.23 -26.35 5.38
CA ALA A 155 25.19 -25.48 4.68
C ALA A 155 26.10 -26.25 3.71
N ARG A 156 26.33 -27.55 3.97
CA ARG A 156 27.19 -28.41 3.13
C ARG A 156 26.54 -28.79 1.79
N VAL A 157 25.24 -28.57 1.63
CA VAL A 157 24.52 -28.86 0.38
C VAL A 157 24.76 -27.79 -0.69
N TYR A 158 25.11 -26.57 -0.28
CA TYR A 158 25.31 -25.44 -1.19
C TYR A 158 26.80 -25.23 -1.48
N SER A 159 27.19 -25.40 -2.75
CA SER A 159 28.45 -24.85 -3.27
C SER A 159 28.27 -23.38 -3.63
N CYS A 160 29.35 -22.59 -3.60
CA CYS A 160 29.31 -21.25 -4.22
C CYS A 160 28.94 -21.40 -5.71
N LEU A 161 28.09 -20.51 -6.21
CA LEU A 161 27.77 -20.47 -7.64
C LEU A 161 29.04 -20.11 -8.41
N ALA A 162 29.31 -20.82 -9.51
CA ALA A 162 30.45 -20.57 -10.37
C ALA A 162 30.36 -19.19 -11.05
N HIS A 163 29.13 -18.70 -11.27
CA HIS A 163 28.88 -17.37 -11.79
C HIS A 163 27.62 -16.76 -11.14
N PRO A 164 27.58 -15.44 -10.86
CA PRO A 164 26.43 -14.81 -10.18
C PRO A 164 25.10 -14.99 -10.94
N LYS A 165 25.14 -15.05 -12.28
CA LYS A 165 23.95 -15.30 -13.12
C LYS A 165 23.49 -16.76 -13.19
N ASN A 166 24.24 -17.69 -12.62
CA ASN A 166 23.84 -19.09 -12.62
C ASN A 166 22.70 -19.29 -11.62
N ILE A 167 21.88 -20.30 -11.87
CA ILE A 167 20.80 -20.71 -10.99
C ILE A 167 20.97 -22.18 -10.64
N ARG A 168 20.39 -22.62 -9.53
CA ARG A 168 20.27 -24.05 -9.23
C ARG A 168 18.88 -24.54 -9.62
N LEU A 169 18.82 -25.75 -10.18
CA LEU A 169 17.58 -26.44 -10.50
C LEU A 169 17.46 -27.71 -9.66
N LEU A 170 16.22 -27.99 -9.25
CA LEU A 170 15.85 -29.14 -8.44
C LEU A 170 15.22 -30.21 -9.34
N THR A 171 15.83 -31.37 -9.50
CA THR A 171 15.15 -32.53 -10.08
C THR A 171 14.52 -33.35 -8.96
N LEU A 172 13.19 -33.33 -8.93
CA LEU A 172 12.36 -34.17 -8.06
C LEU A 172 12.29 -35.58 -8.66
N LEU A 173 12.85 -36.57 -7.96
CA LEU A 173 12.87 -37.96 -8.44
C LEU A 173 11.48 -38.61 -8.34
N PRO A 174 11.10 -39.49 -9.28
CA PRO A 174 9.79 -40.13 -9.29
C PRO A 174 9.62 -41.15 -8.15
N SER A 175 8.38 -41.53 -7.84
CA SER A 175 8.06 -42.71 -7.04
C SER A 175 6.63 -43.16 -7.29
N ASN A 176 6.40 -44.46 -7.23
CA ASN A 176 5.07 -45.06 -7.31
C ASN A 176 4.30 -45.02 -5.98
N ARG A 177 4.96 -44.72 -4.84
CA ARG A 177 4.36 -44.69 -3.51
C ARG A 177 4.31 -43.26 -2.96
N VAL A 178 3.11 -42.79 -2.65
CA VAL A 178 2.88 -41.45 -2.06
C VAL A 178 3.57 -41.30 -0.71
N SER A 179 3.73 -42.38 0.07
CA SER A 179 4.40 -42.37 1.37
C SER A 179 5.93 -42.46 1.30
N ALA A 180 6.52 -42.70 0.12
CA ALA A 180 7.98 -42.82 -0.01
C ALA A 180 8.68 -41.50 0.36
N PRO A 181 9.90 -41.56 0.93
CA PRO A 181 10.72 -40.36 1.15
C PRO A 181 10.87 -39.55 -0.14
N ILE A 182 10.78 -38.22 -0.05
CA ILE A 182 11.02 -37.35 -1.20
C ILE A 182 12.52 -37.30 -1.44
N GLU A 183 12.93 -37.63 -2.66
CA GLU A 183 14.31 -37.60 -3.10
C GLU A 183 14.46 -36.59 -4.23
N CYS A 184 15.47 -35.74 -4.12
CA CYS A 184 15.75 -34.68 -5.06
C CYS A 184 17.25 -34.58 -5.34
N SER A 185 17.61 -34.12 -6.54
CA SER A 185 18.97 -33.66 -6.85
C SER A 185 18.98 -32.17 -7.16
N LEU A 186 20.02 -31.47 -6.73
CA LEU A 186 20.25 -30.04 -6.94
C LEU A 186 21.51 -29.85 -7.78
N HIS A 187 21.38 -29.14 -8.90
CA HIS A 187 22.49 -28.90 -9.83
C HIS A 187 22.48 -27.46 -10.32
N GLU A 188 23.68 -26.89 -10.49
CA GLU A 188 23.88 -25.55 -11.03
C GLU A 188 23.81 -25.56 -12.56
N VAL A 189 23.18 -24.55 -13.13
CA VAL A 189 23.08 -24.33 -14.57
C VAL A 189 23.33 -22.87 -14.91
N ASP A 190 23.91 -22.64 -16.09
CA ASP A 190 23.96 -21.29 -16.67
C ASP A 190 22.54 -20.89 -17.12
N HIS A 191 21.99 -19.85 -16.50
CA HIS A 191 20.66 -19.34 -16.84
C HIS A 191 20.57 -18.83 -18.29
N LEU A 192 21.69 -18.36 -18.85
CA LEU A 192 21.76 -17.87 -20.23
C LEU A 192 21.68 -19.01 -21.26
N SER A 193 21.95 -20.26 -20.84
CA SER A 193 21.81 -21.43 -21.72
C SER A 193 20.35 -21.84 -21.97
N ASN A 194 19.38 -21.08 -21.48
CA ASN A 194 17.93 -21.35 -21.58
C ASN A 194 17.54 -22.78 -21.17
N PRO A 195 17.88 -23.22 -19.94
CA PRO A 195 17.54 -24.57 -19.48
C PRO A 195 16.02 -24.77 -19.42
N ARG A 196 15.57 -26.01 -19.61
CA ARG A 196 14.14 -26.37 -19.54
C ARG A 196 13.76 -26.78 -18.12
N TYR A 197 12.89 -26.01 -17.48
CA TYR A 197 12.37 -26.25 -16.12
C TYR A 197 11.01 -25.58 -15.91
N GLU A 198 10.26 -26.04 -14.91
CA GLU A 198 9.08 -25.33 -14.41
C GLU A 198 9.43 -24.58 -13.12
N ALA A 199 8.78 -23.45 -12.86
CA ALA A 199 8.94 -22.74 -11.59
C ALA A 199 7.76 -23.04 -10.65
N LEU A 200 8.04 -23.30 -9.38
CA LEU A 200 7.01 -23.51 -8.36
C LEU A 200 6.73 -22.18 -7.64
N SER A 201 5.45 -21.83 -7.56
CA SER A 201 4.92 -20.65 -6.89
C SER A 201 4.02 -21.11 -5.74
N TYR A 202 4.43 -20.86 -4.50
CA TYR A 202 3.75 -21.39 -3.31
C TYR A 202 4.02 -20.53 -2.09
N VAL A 203 3.14 -20.61 -1.08
CA VAL A 203 3.30 -19.91 0.20
C VAL A 203 4.26 -20.68 1.09
N TRP A 204 5.30 -20.06 1.63
CA TRP A 204 6.24 -20.78 2.51
C TRP A 204 5.57 -21.35 3.78
N GLY A 205 4.53 -20.68 4.27
CA GLY A 205 3.77 -21.04 5.48
C GLY A 205 4.35 -20.37 6.73
N THR A 206 3.53 -20.20 7.77
CA THR A 206 3.92 -19.60 9.04
C THR A 206 4.30 -20.62 10.11
N SER A 207 4.14 -21.92 9.83
CA SER A 207 4.45 -22.98 10.79
C SER A 207 5.97 -23.16 10.91
N PRO A 208 6.53 -23.18 12.14
CA PRO A 208 7.94 -23.50 12.35
C PRO A 208 8.26 -24.97 12.04
N SER A 209 7.23 -25.82 11.90
CA SER A 209 7.41 -27.23 11.60
C SER A 209 8.04 -27.41 10.22
N ARG A 210 9.10 -28.23 10.18
CA ARG A 210 9.77 -28.64 8.95
C ARG A 210 9.69 -30.15 8.75
N ARG A 211 9.86 -30.59 7.51
CA ARG A 211 9.90 -31.99 7.09
C ARG A 211 11.23 -32.27 6.41
N SER A 212 11.74 -33.46 6.67
CA SER A 212 12.99 -33.94 6.10
C SER A 212 12.76 -34.53 4.70
N ILE A 213 13.64 -34.19 3.77
CA ILE A 213 13.76 -34.77 2.43
C ILE A 213 15.21 -35.20 2.18
N LEU A 214 15.43 -36.04 1.17
CA LEU A 214 16.76 -36.40 0.70
C LEU A 214 17.16 -35.50 -0.47
N LEU A 215 18.17 -34.66 -0.29
CA LEU A 215 18.69 -33.72 -1.28
C LEU A 215 20.16 -34.05 -1.57
N ASN A 216 20.47 -34.43 -2.81
CA ASN A 216 21.79 -34.96 -3.20
C ASN A 216 22.26 -36.13 -2.30
N GLY A 217 21.32 -36.95 -1.82
CA GLY A 217 21.57 -38.07 -0.90
C GLY A 217 21.76 -37.69 0.58
N GLY A 218 21.82 -36.39 0.90
CA GLY A 218 21.87 -35.89 2.28
C GLY A 218 20.50 -35.50 2.83
N GLU A 219 20.35 -35.49 4.15
CA GLU A 219 19.13 -35.03 4.81
C GLU A 219 19.00 -33.50 4.74
N PHE A 220 17.84 -32.99 4.33
CA PHE A 220 17.58 -31.55 4.20
C PHE A 220 16.16 -31.20 4.65
N SER A 221 16.02 -30.10 5.41
CA SER A 221 14.75 -29.72 6.03
C SER A 221 14.03 -28.62 5.25
N ILE A 222 12.75 -28.86 4.90
CA ILE A 222 11.88 -27.92 4.18
C ILE A 222 10.57 -27.66 4.92
N GLY A 223 9.91 -26.54 4.61
CA GLY A 223 8.60 -26.22 5.19
C GLY A 223 7.53 -27.24 4.79
N VAL A 224 6.56 -27.49 5.69
CA VAL A 224 5.47 -28.46 5.47
C VAL A 224 4.71 -28.20 4.16
N ASN A 225 4.49 -26.92 3.80
CA ASN A 225 3.74 -26.61 2.58
C ASN A 225 4.53 -26.94 1.30
N LEU A 226 5.85 -26.73 1.31
CA LEU A 226 6.70 -27.13 0.17
C LEU A 226 6.77 -28.65 0.07
N GLU A 227 6.91 -29.36 1.20
CA GLU A 227 6.93 -30.82 1.22
C GLU A 227 5.64 -31.40 0.62
N ALA A 228 4.49 -30.87 1.02
CA ALA A 228 3.19 -31.27 0.48
C ALA A 228 3.11 -31.00 -1.03
N ALA A 229 3.58 -29.83 -1.49
CA ALA A 229 3.63 -29.50 -2.91
C ALA A 229 4.52 -30.49 -3.70
N LEU A 230 5.76 -30.70 -3.26
CA LEU A 230 6.69 -31.63 -3.91
C LEU A 230 6.13 -33.06 -3.93
N ARG A 231 5.52 -33.52 -2.83
CA ARG A 231 4.91 -34.86 -2.77
C ARG A 231 3.80 -35.04 -3.81
N GLN A 232 2.99 -34.02 -4.04
CA GLN A 232 1.91 -34.07 -5.04
C GLN A 232 2.43 -33.90 -6.47
N LEU A 233 3.46 -33.09 -6.67
CA LEU A 233 4.05 -32.83 -7.99
C LEU A 233 4.99 -33.96 -8.46
N ARG A 234 5.31 -34.91 -7.58
CA ARG A 234 6.15 -36.07 -7.85
C ARG A 234 5.48 -36.98 -8.89
N LEU A 235 6.15 -37.16 -10.03
CA LEU A 235 5.65 -38.01 -11.11
C LEU A 235 5.76 -39.50 -10.75
N ARG A 236 4.86 -40.30 -11.32
CA ARG A 236 4.74 -41.75 -11.09
C ARG A 236 5.14 -42.58 -12.31
N ASP A 237 5.44 -41.93 -13.41
CA ASP A 237 5.77 -42.50 -14.73
C ASP A 237 7.25 -42.88 -14.88
N GLY A 238 8.05 -42.73 -13.82
CA GLY A 238 9.47 -43.05 -13.82
C GLY A 238 10.37 -41.93 -14.34
N GLN A 239 9.84 -40.77 -14.73
CA GLN A 239 10.64 -39.59 -15.09
C GLN A 239 10.73 -38.59 -13.94
N GLY A 240 11.91 -38.02 -13.72
CA GLY A 240 12.09 -36.92 -12.78
C GLY A 240 11.51 -35.61 -13.30
N ARG A 241 11.07 -34.74 -12.39
CA ARG A 241 10.53 -33.42 -12.73
C ARG A 241 11.52 -32.33 -12.33
N THR A 242 11.97 -31.52 -13.30
CA THR A 242 12.92 -30.42 -13.04
C THR A 242 12.16 -29.13 -12.72
N LEU A 243 12.38 -28.62 -11.51
CA LEU A 243 11.70 -27.49 -10.92
C LEU A 243 12.70 -26.43 -10.44
N TRP A 244 12.26 -25.18 -10.40
CA TRP A 244 12.89 -24.13 -9.62
C TRP A 244 11.97 -23.75 -8.45
N THR A 245 12.52 -23.70 -7.24
CA THR A 245 11.83 -23.24 -6.03
C THR A 245 12.81 -22.48 -5.15
N ASP A 246 12.45 -21.25 -4.81
CA ASP A 246 13.26 -20.31 -4.02
C ASP A 246 13.81 -20.90 -2.70
N ALA A 247 13.01 -21.65 -1.93
CA ALA A 247 13.45 -22.16 -0.63
C ALA A 247 14.57 -23.22 -0.67
N ILE A 248 14.77 -23.87 -1.82
CA ILE A 248 15.82 -24.89 -2.04
C ILE A 248 16.88 -24.40 -3.04
N CYS A 249 16.48 -23.77 -4.14
CA CYS A 249 17.40 -23.40 -5.22
C CYS A 249 18.29 -22.20 -4.87
N ILE A 250 17.84 -21.36 -3.93
CA ILE A 250 18.60 -20.24 -3.37
C ILE A 250 19.15 -20.66 -2.00
N ASN A 251 20.43 -20.35 -1.75
CA ASN A 251 21.00 -20.48 -0.42
C ASN A 251 20.43 -19.38 0.51
N GLN A 252 19.35 -19.72 1.22
CA GLN A 252 18.68 -18.81 2.14
C GLN A 252 19.55 -18.36 3.32
N GLY A 253 20.63 -19.09 3.62
CA GLY A 253 21.59 -18.73 4.67
C GLY A 253 22.66 -17.73 4.24
N ASN A 254 22.74 -17.40 2.94
CA ASN A 254 23.67 -16.39 2.42
C ASN A 254 22.88 -15.17 1.91
N PRO A 255 22.83 -14.05 2.67
CA PRO A 255 22.09 -12.86 2.29
C PRO A 255 22.54 -12.25 0.96
N GLN A 256 23.84 -12.34 0.62
CA GLN A 256 24.38 -11.83 -0.64
C GLN A 256 23.92 -12.67 -1.83
N GLU A 257 23.99 -14.01 -1.71
CA GLU A 257 23.46 -14.91 -2.74
C GLU A 257 21.95 -14.71 -2.90
N LYS A 258 21.21 -14.61 -1.78
CA LYS A 258 19.77 -14.35 -1.77
C LYS A 258 19.44 -13.06 -2.51
N ALA A 259 20.09 -11.95 -2.17
CA ALA A 259 19.91 -10.67 -2.84
C ALA A 259 20.13 -10.77 -4.36
N HIS A 260 21.22 -11.44 -4.76
CA HIS A 260 21.59 -11.58 -6.16
C HIS A 260 20.62 -12.48 -6.96
N GLN A 261 20.13 -13.57 -6.35
CA GLN A 261 19.13 -14.45 -6.96
C GLN A 261 17.76 -13.77 -7.02
N VAL A 262 17.37 -13.02 -5.98
CA VAL A 262 16.12 -12.24 -5.95
C VAL A 262 16.09 -11.19 -7.06
N ALA A 263 17.20 -10.48 -7.29
CA ALA A 263 17.33 -9.50 -8.37
C ALA A 263 17.14 -10.11 -9.79
N GLN A 264 17.30 -11.43 -9.92
CA GLN A 264 17.16 -12.18 -11.17
C GLN A 264 15.87 -13.00 -11.27
N MET A 265 15.04 -13.03 -10.23
CA MET A 265 13.79 -13.82 -10.21
C MET A 265 12.87 -13.50 -11.40
N ASN A 266 12.86 -12.25 -11.87
CA ASN A 266 12.09 -11.90 -13.06
C ASN A 266 12.48 -12.75 -14.29
N SER A 267 13.78 -12.95 -14.51
CA SER A 267 14.34 -13.72 -15.61
C SER A 267 14.06 -15.21 -15.43
N ILE A 268 14.09 -15.70 -14.18
CA ILE A 268 13.79 -17.09 -13.83
C ILE A 268 12.33 -17.43 -14.18
N TYR A 269 11.37 -16.69 -13.64
CA TYR A 269 9.94 -16.92 -13.92
C TYR A 269 9.58 -16.65 -15.39
N LYS A 270 10.21 -15.65 -16.02
CA LYS A 270 10.02 -15.34 -17.44
C LYS A 270 10.52 -16.45 -18.36
N ASN A 271 11.60 -17.14 -18.00
CA ASN A 271 12.23 -18.16 -18.85
C ASN A 271 11.71 -19.58 -18.61
N ALA A 272 11.15 -19.87 -17.42
CA ALA A 272 10.52 -21.14 -17.10
C ALA A 272 9.53 -21.61 -18.19
N SER A 273 9.44 -22.92 -18.44
CA SER A 273 8.48 -23.50 -19.39
C SER A 273 7.03 -23.37 -18.93
N GLY A 274 6.82 -23.23 -17.63
CA GLY A 274 5.53 -23.00 -16.99
C GLY A 274 5.71 -22.72 -15.51
N VAL A 275 4.70 -22.09 -14.91
CA VAL A 275 4.64 -21.81 -13.48
C VAL A 275 3.52 -22.65 -12.86
N VAL A 276 3.89 -23.44 -11.86
CA VAL A 276 2.98 -24.25 -11.07
C VAL A 276 2.60 -23.46 -9.83
N ILE A 277 1.34 -23.05 -9.71
CA ILE A 277 0.84 -22.37 -8.51
C ILE A 277 0.26 -23.40 -7.56
N TRP A 278 0.81 -23.49 -6.35
CA TRP A 278 0.33 -24.38 -5.29
C TRP A 278 -0.48 -23.59 -4.25
N LEU A 279 -1.79 -23.86 -4.21
CA LEU A 279 -2.73 -23.19 -3.30
C LEU A 279 -2.88 -23.91 -1.94
N GLY A 280 -2.18 -25.03 -1.73
CA GLY A 280 -2.32 -25.86 -0.53
C GLY A 280 -3.26 -27.06 -0.72
N HIS A 281 -3.56 -27.76 0.38
CA HIS A 281 -4.43 -28.92 0.39
C HIS A 281 -5.86 -28.59 -0.07
N GLU A 282 -6.53 -29.59 -0.64
CA GLU A 282 -7.93 -29.47 -0.99
C GLU A 282 -8.81 -29.37 0.26
N SER A 283 -9.80 -28.49 0.20
CA SER A 283 -10.98 -28.48 1.06
C SER A 283 -12.20 -28.92 0.25
N ILE A 284 -13.29 -29.26 0.94
CA ILE A 284 -14.60 -29.54 0.31
C ILE A 284 -14.95 -28.44 -0.70
N THR A 285 -14.80 -27.18 -0.30
CA THR A 285 -15.12 -26.01 -1.13
C THR A 285 -14.20 -25.85 -2.33
N SER A 286 -12.91 -26.15 -2.23
CA SER A 286 -12.04 -26.09 -3.41
C SER A 286 -12.27 -27.28 -4.34
N ALA A 287 -12.59 -28.47 -3.81
CA ALA A 287 -12.90 -29.62 -4.64
C ALA A 287 -14.11 -29.36 -5.54
N GLU A 288 -15.16 -28.70 -5.01
CA GLU A 288 -16.35 -28.30 -5.78
C GLU A 288 -16.02 -27.32 -6.93
N VAL A 289 -15.12 -26.37 -6.71
CA VAL A 289 -14.70 -25.42 -7.77
C VAL A 289 -13.87 -26.12 -8.84
N PHE A 290 -12.91 -26.96 -8.45
CA PHE A 290 -12.06 -27.66 -9.43
C PHE A 290 -12.84 -28.73 -10.21
N ASN A 291 -13.77 -29.44 -9.58
CA ASN A 291 -14.70 -30.33 -10.29
C ASN A 291 -15.48 -29.57 -11.37
N ASP A 292 -15.91 -28.34 -11.08
CA ASP A 292 -16.61 -27.50 -12.06
C ASP A 292 -15.77 -27.19 -13.30
N LEU A 293 -14.52 -26.79 -13.04
CA LEU A 293 -13.57 -26.45 -14.08
C LEU A 293 -13.29 -27.65 -14.98
N ASP A 294 -13.26 -28.86 -14.40
CA ASP A 294 -13.11 -30.10 -15.13
C ASP A 294 -14.37 -30.46 -15.91
N THR A 295 -15.57 -30.37 -15.30
CA THR A 295 -16.84 -30.63 -15.98
C THR A 295 -17.07 -29.72 -17.18
N ASN A 296 -16.71 -28.44 -17.05
CA ASN A 296 -16.92 -27.44 -18.11
C ASN A 296 -15.69 -27.19 -18.97
N LYS A 297 -14.63 -28.00 -18.82
CA LYS A 297 -13.33 -27.77 -19.44
C LYS A 297 -13.41 -27.63 -20.96
N GLU A 298 -14.20 -28.48 -21.62
CA GLU A 298 -14.35 -28.47 -23.07
C GLU A 298 -15.03 -27.18 -23.56
N PHE A 299 -16.11 -26.78 -22.88
CA PHE A 299 -16.78 -25.50 -23.14
C PHE A 299 -15.85 -24.30 -22.94
N LEU A 300 -15.09 -24.27 -21.84
CA LEU A 300 -14.14 -23.19 -21.54
C LEU A 300 -13.02 -23.12 -22.58
N ASN A 301 -12.50 -24.27 -23.01
CA ASN A 301 -11.46 -24.36 -24.04
C ASN A 301 -11.98 -23.89 -25.41
N ASN A 302 -13.17 -24.32 -25.81
CA ASN A 302 -13.78 -23.94 -27.09
C ASN A 302 -14.08 -22.44 -27.18
N ASN A 303 -14.24 -21.77 -26.03
CA ASN A 303 -14.50 -20.34 -25.93
C ASN A 303 -13.29 -19.55 -25.37
N LYS A 304 -12.08 -20.13 -25.35
CA LYS A 304 -10.89 -19.53 -24.71
C LYS A 304 -10.57 -18.12 -25.23
N SER A 305 -10.78 -17.86 -26.53
CA SER A 305 -10.57 -16.54 -27.14
C SER A 305 -11.52 -15.46 -26.61
N LEU A 306 -12.75 -15.83 -26.24
CA LEU A 306 -13.73 -14.95 -25.60
C LEU A 306 -13.20 -14.51 -24.23
N PHE A 307 -12.77 -15.46 -23.40
CA PHE A 307 -12.33 -15.18 -22.03
C PHE A 307 -11.03 -14.37 -21.95
N LEU A 308 -10.18 -14.44 -22.97
CA LEU A 308 -8.97 -13.62 -23.05
C LEU A 308 -9.26 -12.15 -23.40
N SER A 309 -10.38 -11.82 -24.04
CA SER A 309 -10.81 -10.45 -24.31
C SER A 309 -11.68 -9.84 -23.21
N LEU A 310 -12.19 -10.65 -22.26
CA LEU A 310 -13.12 -10.22 -21.23
C LEU A 310 -12.60 -9.25 -20.14
N PRO A 311 -11.30 -9.15 -19.82
CA PRO A 311 -10.80 -8.06 -18.96
C PRO A 311 -11.17 -6.65 -19.47
N LEU A 312 -11.27 -6.45 -20.79
CA LEU A 312 -11.79 -5.22 -21.42
C LEU A 312 -13.25 -4.95 -21.03
N MET A 313 -14.07 -5.99 -21.06
CA MET A 313 -15.50 -5.92 -20.80
C MET A 313 -15.79 -5.68 -19.31
N MET A 314 -14.97 -6.25 -18.41
CA MET A 314 -15.10 -5.98 -16.97
C MET A 314 -14.86 -4.52 -16.64
N MET A 315 -13.87 -3.84 -17.24
CA MET A 315 -13.78 -2.40 -17.05
C MET A 315 -15.12 -1.75 -17.43
N ARG A 316 -15.65 -2.01 -18.64
CA ARG A 316 -16.91 -1.38 -19.05
C ARG A 316 -18.15 -1.73 -18.20
N THR A 317 -18.35 -3.00 -17.83
CA THR A 317 -19.51 -3.42 -17.02
C THR A 317 -19.39 -3.02 -15.56
N PHE A 318 -18.17 -2.89 -15.03
CA PHE A 318 -17.95 -2.25 -13.74
C PHE A 318 -18.13 -0.72 -13.83
N HIS A 319 -17.86 -0.10 -14.99
CA HIS A 319 -17.97 1.34 -15.17
C HIS A 319 -19.42 1.83 -15.35
N SER A 320 -20.28 1.04 -15.98
CA SER A 320 -21.60 1.51 -16.44
C SER A 320 -22.74 1.53 -15.41
N GLY A 321 -22.45 1.21 -14.13
CA GLY A 321 -23.49 1.15 -13.10
C GLY A 321 -24.56 0.08 -13.38
N GLY A 322 -25.34 -0.29 -12.37
CA GLY A 322 -26.38 -1.33 -12.50
C GLY A 322 -27.53 -0.98 -13.47
N ASP A 323 -27.56 0.23 -14.03
CA ASP A 323 -28.64 0.72 -14.89
C ASP A 323 -28.34 0.70 -16.39
N CYS A 324 -27.20 0.13 -16.78
CA CYS A 324 -26.93 -0.14 -18.19
C CYS A 324 -28.02 -1.08 -18.77
N PRO A 325 -28.84 -0.64 -19.75
CA PRO A 325 -29.85 -1.48 -20.39
C PRO A 325 -29.23 -2.75 -21.00
N VAL A 326 -28.01 -2.58 -21.52
CA VAL A 326 -27.15 -3.63 -22.06
C VAL A 326 -26.72 -4.65 -20.99
N CYS A 327 -26.62 -4.26 -19.71
CA CYS A 327 -26.32 -5.20 -18.62
C CYS A 327 -27.57 -5.93 -18.10
N ARG A 328 -28.76 -5.34 -18.27
CA ARG A 328 -30.05 -5.94 -17.88
C ARG A 328 -30.50 -7.05 -18.84
N ASN A 329 -30.25 -6.88 -20.14
CA ASN A 329 -30.37 -7.91 -21.18
C ASN A 329 -29.66 -7.40 -22.45
N PRO A 330 -28.39 -7.77 -22.69
CA PRO A 330 -27.70 -7.24 -23.87
C PRO A 330 -28.27 -7.87 -25.13
N HIS A 331 -28.82 -7.05 -26.03
CA HIS A 331 -28.86 -7.47 -27.42
C HIS A 331 -27.41 -7.49 -27.93
N PRO A 332 -26.93 -8.59 -28.53
CA PRO A 332 -25.56 -8.71 -29.01
C PRO A 332 -25.09 -7.53 -29.86
N ASP A 333 -26.00 -6.95 -30.65
CA ASP A 333 -25.72 -5.84 -31.55
C ASP A 333 -25.53 -4.50 -30.81
N GLU A 334 -26.20 -4.27 -29.67
CA GLU A 334 -25.99 -3.07 -28.85
C GLU A 334 -24.65 -3.09 -28.10
N LEU A 335 -24.20 -4.28 -27.66
CA LEU A 335 -22.85 -4.48 -27.08
C LEU A 335 -21.76 -4.22 -28.11
N LEU A 336 -22.03 -4.56 -29.38
CA LEU A 336 -21.09 -4.40 -30.48
C LEU A 336 -21.01 -2.96 -30.95
N ASP A 337 -22.15 -2.28 -31.10
CA ASP A 337 -22.19 -0.86 -31.46
C ASP A 337 -21.52 -0.01 -30.36
N ALA A 338 -21.79 -0.31 -29.09
CA ALA A 338 -21.10 0.34 -27.97
C ALA A 338 -19.60 0.02 -27.93
N ALA A 339 -19.17 -1.15 -28.42
CA ALA A 339 -17.78 -1.58 -28.49
C ALA A 339 -17.04 -1.02 -29.72
N SER A 340 -17.71 -0.89 -30.87
CA SER A 340 -17.17 -0.38 -32.12
C SER A 340 -17.03 1.14 -32.13
N ASP A 341 -17.97 1.86 -31.50
CA ASP A 341 -17.97 3.32 -31.51
C ASP A 341 -16.92 3.94 -30.57
N LYS A 342 -16.26 3.14 -29.72
CA LYS A 342 -15.46 3.64 -28.60
C LYS A 342 -14.20 2.85 -28.26
N VAL A 343 -13.86 1.77 -28.97
CA VAL A 343 -12.60 1.02 -28.79
C VAL A 343 -12.09 0.51 -30.14
N ASP A 344 -10.79 0.63 -30.37
CA ASP A 344 -10.09 -0.06 -31.46
C ASP A 344 -9.83 -1.53 -31.13
N ILE A 345 -10.91 -2.27 -30.91
CA ILE A 345 -10.84 -3.73 -30.89
C ILE A 345 -10.68 -4.17 -32.35
N PRO A 346 -9.66 -4.99 -32.69
CA PRO A 346 -9.51 -5.50 -34.06
C PRO A 346 -10.84 -6.07 -34.54
N GLN A 347 -11.30 -5.68 -35.74
CA GLN A 347 -12.61 -6.07 -36.27
C GLN A 347 -12.84 -7.58 -36.18
N ARG A 348 -11.78 -8.39 -36.38
CA ARG A 348 -11.82 -9.85 -36.20
C ARG A 348 -12.21 -10.30 -34.78
N THR A 349 -11.76 -9.60 -33.76
CA THR A 349 -12.11 -9.83 -32.34
C THR A 349 -13.54 -9.38 -32.07
N LEU A 350 -13.97 -8.22 -32.59
CA LEU A 350 -15.38 -7.77 -32.53
C LEU A 350 -16.31 -8.75 -33.24
N ASP A 351 -15.99 -9.21 -34.45
CA ASP A 351 -16.79 -10.16 -35.22
C ASP A 351 -16.87 -11.53 -34.54
N THR A 352 -15.78 -11.96 -33.90
CA THR A 352 -15.75 -13.22 -33.13
C THR A 352 -16.60 -13.10 -31.87
N TYR A 353 -16.47 -11.98 -31.16
CA TYR A 353 -17.28 -11.64 -29.99
C TYR A 353 -18.76 -11.53 -30.34
N ALA A 354 -19.09 -10.86 -31.44
CA ALA A 354 -20.42 -10.70 -31.99
C ALA A 354 -21.10 -12.03 -32.28
N ARG A 355 -20.36 -12.92 -32.94
CA ARG A 355 -20.80 -14.27 -33.28
C ARG A 355 -21.06 -15.11 -32.02
N GLN A 356 -20.27 -14.91 -30.96
CA GLN A 356 -20.40 -15.62 -29.69
C GLN A 356 -21.53 -15.07 -28.80
N LEU A 357 -21.74 -13.75 -28.74
CA LEU A 357 -22.91 -13.16 -28.08
C LEU A 357 -24.21 -13.59 -28.75
N ARG A 358 -24.26 -13.53 -30.09
CA ARG A 358 -25.41 -14.01 -30.89
C ARG A 358 -25.66 -15.50 -30.78
N SER A 359 -24.70 -16.28 -30.29
CA SER A 359 -24.87 -17.71 -30.05
C SER A 359 -25.59 -18.06 -28.74
N GLY A 360 -25.99 -17.06 -27.93
CA GLY A 360 -26.76 -17.29 -26.70
C GLY A 360 -25.96 -18.00 -25.60
N VAL A 361 -24.63 -18.00 -25.70
CA VAL A 361 -23.73 -18.75 -24.80
C VAL A 361 -23.91 -18.38 -23.32
N PHE A 362 -24.22 -17.12 -23.01
CA PHE A 362 -24.48 -16.67 -21.63
C PHE A 362 -25.84 -17.10 -21.07
N ASP A 363 -26.76 -17.54 -21.94
CA ASP A 363 -28.10 -18.01 -21.58
C ASP A 363 -28.19 -19.54 -21.50
N LEU A 364 -27.10 -20.25 -21.87
CA LEU A 364 -26.99 -21.69 -21.76
C LEU A 364 -27.19 -22.17 -20.30
N PRO A 365 -27.95 -23.26 -20.08
CA PRO A 365 -28.15 -23.85 -18.76
C PRO A 365 -26.84 -24.13 -18.01
N GLU A 366 -25.79 -24.59 -18.70
CA GLU A 366 -24.47 -24.89 -18.16
C GLU A 366 -23.81 -23.63 -17.56
N VAL A 367 -23.95 -22.48 -18.22
CA VAL A 367 -23.46 -21.18 -17.73
C VAL A 367 -24.31 -20.65 -16.57
N ARG A 368 -25.61 -20.92 -16.58
CA ARG A 368 -26.52 -20.60 -15.47
C ARG A 368 -26.23 -21.43 -14.23
N ASP A 369 -25.83 -22.70 -14.37
CA ASP A 369 -25.54 -23.61 -13.25
C ASP A 369 -24.14 -23.41 -12.63
N MET A 370 -23.15 -22.97 -13.43
CA MET A 370 -21.81 -22.58 -12.95
C MET A 370 -21.85 -21.38 -11.99
N SER A 371 -22.85 -20.50 -12.12
CA SER A 371 -22.82 -19.13 -11.55
C SER A 371 -23.62 -18.93 -10.25
N THR A 372 -24.58 -19.79 -9.89
CA THR A 372 -25.40 -19.66 -8.66
C THR A 372 -24.87 -20.42 -7.43
N ARG A 373 -24.14 -21.53 -7.61
CA ARG A 373 -23.77 -22.42 -6.48
C ARG A 373 -22.45 -22.08 -5.78
N ARG A 374 -21.58 -21.20 -6.34
CA ARG A 374 -20.12 -21.29 -6.09
C ARG A 374 -19.36 -19.98 -5.81
N THR A 375 -20.01 -18.82 -5.77
CA THR A 375 -19.35 -17.53 -5.44
C THR A 375 -18.58 -17.60 -4.11
N LYS A 376 -19.17 -18.26 -3.09
CA LYS A 376 -18.53 -18.55 -1.80
C LYS A 376 -17.32 -19.49 -1.90
N GLY A 377 -17.33 -20.42 -2.86
CA GLY A 377 -16.22 -21.34 -3.11
C GLY A 377 -15.02 -20.63 -3.75
N LEU A 378 -15.29 -19.78 -4.76
CA LEU A 378 -14.29 -18.91 -5.38
C LEU A 378 -13.73 -17.91 -4.37
N GLU A 379 -14.57 -17.26 -3.57
CA GLU A 379 -14.14 -16.39 -2.47
C GLU A 379 -13.18 -17.10 -1.52
N LYS A 380 -13.50 -18.32 -1.09
CA LYS A 380 -12.62 -19.13 -0.23
C LYS A 380 -11.30 -19.49 -0.90
N ILE A 381 -11.27 -19.69 -2.22
CA ILE A 381 -10.03 -19.91 -2.97
C ILE A 381 -9.22 -18.62 -3.04
N LEU A 382 -9.83 -17.50 -3.41
CA LEU A 382 -9.18 -16.20 -3.60
C LEU A 382 -8.73 -15.54 -2.29
N SER A 383 -9.31 -15.94 -1.17
CA SER A 383 -8.87 -15.53 0.17
C SER A 383 -7.68 -16.33 0.71
N ARG A 384 -7.24 -17.38 0.01
CA ARG A 384 -6.06 -18.15 0.41
C ARG A 384 -4.80 -17.28 0.39
N PRO A 385 -3.81 -17.56 1.26
CA PRO A 385 -2.65 -16.69 1.44
C PRO A 385 -1.82 -16.44 0.18
N TRP A 386 -1.86 -17.34 -0.81
CA TRP A 386 -1.14 -17.16 -2.07
C TRP A 386 -1.55 -15.87 -2.78
N TRP A 387 -2.85 -15.60 -2.88
CA TRP A 387 -3.41 -14.44 -3.60
C TRP A 387 -3.07 -13.09 -2.97
N LYS A 388 -2.58 -13.09 -1.73
CA LYS A 388 -2.29 -11.88 -0.97
C LYS A 388 -0.82 -11.49 -1.02
N ARG A 389 0.09 -12.34 -1.51
CA ARG A 389 1.54 -12.09 -1.42
C ARG A 389 2.03 -11.19 -2.55
N VAL A 390 2.85 -10.18 -2.25
CA VAL A 390 3.43 -9.32 -3.29
C VAL A 390 4.29 -10.09 -4.29
N TRP A 391 4.99 -11.14 -3.83
CA TRP A 391 5.83 -11.97 -4.69
C TRP A 391 5.07 -12.67 -5.82
N VAL A 392 3.79 -13.00 -5.62
CA VAL A 392 3.06 -13.74 -6.66
C VAL A 392 2.82 -12.91 -7.92
N LEU A 393 2.95 -11.58 -7.83
CA LEU A 393 2.87 -10.68 -8.98
C LEU A 393 3.91 -11.04 -10.03
N GLN A 394 5.20 -11.05 -9.70
CA GLN A 394 6.24 -11.45 -10.66
C GLN A 394 6.10 -12.91 -11.12
N GLU A 395 5.62 -13.79 -10.24
CA GLU A 395 5.49 -15.23 -10.50
C GLU A 395 4.40 -15.53 -11.55
N ALA A 396 3.25 -14.86 -11.45
CA ALA A 396 2.14 -15.03 -12.39
C ALA A 396 2.23 -14.07 -13.59
N ILE A 397 2.63 -12.81 -13.41
CA ILE A 397 2.67 -11.82 -14.50
C ILE A 397 3.66 -12.23 -15.59
N LEU A 398 4.86 -12.71 -15.19
CA LEU A 398 5.94 -13.01 -16.14
C LEU A 398 5.83 -14.41 -16.77
N ALA A 399 4.97 -15.28 -16.23
CA ALA A 399 4.82 -16.66 -16.64
C ALA A 399 4.39 -16.80 -18.11
N LYS A 400 5.00 -17.76 -18.83
CA LYS A 400 4.55 -18.16 -20.18
C LYS A 400 3.24 -18.96 -20.14
N LYS A 401 3.10 -19.79 -19.11
CA LYS A 401 1.96 -20.69 -18.87
C LYS A 401 1.81 -20.88 -17.37
N ILE A 402 0.58 -20.95 -16.88
CA ILE A 402 0.29 -21.18 -15.47
C ILE A 402 -0.64 -22.37 -15.32
N THR A 403 -0.40 -23.20 -14.30
CA THR A 403 -1.32 -24.26 -13.86
C THR A 403 -1.55 -24.13 -12.36
N LEU A 404 -2.83 -24.05 -11.97
CA LEU A 404 -3.25 -23.96 -10.58
C LEU A 404 -3.38 -25.35 -10.00
N HIS A 405 -2.80 -25.60 -8.84
CA HIS A 405 -2.90 -26.84 -8.09
C HIS A 405 -3.52 -26.59 -6.72
N CYS A 406 -4.43 -27.48 -6.33
CA CYS A 406 -4.98 -27.54 -4.99
C CYS A 406 -5.17 -29.01 -4.59
N GLY A 407 -4.34 -29.50 -3.67
CA GLY A 407 -4.28 -30.93 -3.39
C GLY A 407 -3.90 -31.72 -4.64
N GLN A 408 -4.70 -32.72 -5.00
CA GLN A 408 -4.50 -33.53 -6.21
C GLN A 408 -5.15 -32.93 -7.46
N ARG A 409 -5.90 -31.84 -7.31
CA ARG A 409 -6.66 -31.22 -8.39
C ARG A 409 -5.84 -30.13 -9.05
N GLN A 410 -6.05 -29.96 -10.35
CA GLN A 410 -5.38 -28.94 -11.12
C GLN A 410 -6.30 -28.27 -12.14
N ALA A 411 -6.03 -27.03 -12.50
CA ALA A 411 -6.78 -26.29 -13.50
C ALA A 411 -5.84 -25.44 -14.38
N ASP A 412 -6.17 -25.33 -15.67
CA ASP A 412 -5.53 -24.34 -16.55
C ASP A 412 -5.90 -22.93 -16.09
N TRP A 413 -4.91 -22.03 -16.06
CA TRP A 413 -5.11 -20.65 -15.61
C TRP A 413 -6.19 -19.91 -16.40
N THR A 414 -6.26 -20.11 -17.72
CA THR A 414 -7.27 -19.44 -18.53
C THR A 414 -8.67 -19.97 -18.24
N ASN A 415 -8.81 -21.25 -17.95
CA ASN A 415 -10.11 -21.84 -17.57
C ASN A 415 -10.56 -21.35 -16.20
N PHE A 416 -9.63 -21.22 -15.24
CA PHE A 416 -9.92 -20.60 -13.94
C PHE A 416 -10.34 -19.13 -14.09
N GLN A 417 -9.62 -18.35 -14.89
CA GLN A 417 -9.95 -16.95 -15.19
C GLN A 417 -11.35 -16.84 -15.82
N ALA A 418 -11.67 -17.71 -16.78
CA ALA A 418 -12.97 -17.77 -17.43
C ALA A 418 -14.12 -18.08 -16.45
N SER A 419 -13.94 -19.07 -15.58
CA SER A 419 -14.92 -19.43 -14.55
C SER A 419 -15.13 -18.30 -13.53
N LEU A 420 -14.05 -17.67 -13.06
CA LEU A 420 -14.14 -16.51 -12.18
C LEU A 420 -14.94 -15.37 -12.84
N PHE A 421 -14.68 -15.11 -14.11
CA PHE A 421 -15.42 -14.12 -14.89
C PHE A 421 -16.92 -14.43 -15.00
N LEU A 422 -17.29 -15.68 -15.29
CA LEU A 422 -18.70 -16.10 -15.40
C LEU A 422 -19.43 -15.94 -14.07
N ALA A 423 -18.77 -16.24 -12.94
CA ALA A 423 -19.33 -16.02 -11.61
C ALA A 423 -19.56 -14.53 -11.32
N LEU A 424 -18.60 -13.66 -11.67
CA LEU A 424 -18.69 -12.20 -11.48
C LEU A 424 -19.82 -11.56 -12.27
N SER A 425 -19.93 -11.93 -13.55
CA SER A 425 -20.93 -11.36 -14.46
C SER A 425 -22.37 -11.58 -13.97
N ARG A 426 -22.62 -12.66 -13.22
CA ARG A 426 -23.94 -12.93 -12.63
C ARG A 426 -24.12 -12.28 -11.26
N ALA A 427 -23.10 -12.19 -10.42
CA ALA A 427 -23.18 -11.47 -9.15
C ALA A 427 -23.65 -10.02 -9.39
N ASN A 428 -23.11 -9.38 -10.43
CA ASN A 428 -23.56 -8.05 -10.87
C ASN A 428 -25.00 -8.04 -11.42
N ARG A 429 -25.48 -9.11 -12.07
CA ARG A 429 -26.88 -9.21 -12.56
C ARG A 429 -27.91 -9.48 -11.46
N GLN A 430 -27.57 -10.27 -10.43
CA GLN A 430 -28.51 -10.61 -9.34
C GLN A 430 -28.70 -9.49 -8.32
N GLY A 431 -27.69 -8.64 -8.12
CA GLY A 431 -27.83 -7.39 -7.35
C GLY A 431 -28.80 -6.39 -8.00
N VAL A 432 -29.03 -6.50 -9.31
CA VAL A 432 -29.93 -5.63 -10.09
C VAL A 432 -31.35 -6.22 -10.20
N GLN A 433 -31.51 -7.54 -10.14
CA GLN A 433 -32.84 -8.21 -10.25
C GLN A 433 -33.62 -8.29 -8.93
N HIS A 434 -33.01 -8.00 -7.78
CA HIS A 434 -33.80 -7.82 -6.56
C HIS A 434 -34.54 -6.48 -6.64
N SER A 435 -35.81 -6.54 -7.00
CA SER A 435 -36.82 -5.51 -6.72
C SER A 435 -37.10 -5.35 -5.21
N GLY A 436 -36.12 -5.67 -4.36
CA GLY A 436 -36.17 -5.49 -2.92
C GLY A 436 -35.58 -4.14 -2.53
N SER A 437 -35.96 -3.67 -1.35
CA SER A 437 -35.53 -2.40 -0.77
C SER A 437 -34.00 -2.22 -0.84
N LEU A 438 -33.57 -0.97 -0.98
CA LEU A 438 -32.16 -0.57 -1.12
C LEU A 438 -31.30 -1.02 0.09
N GLY A 439 -31.91 -1.35 1.23
CA GLY A 439 -31.27 -2.02 2.38
C GLY A 439 -30.73 -3.42 2.11
N ASN A 440 -31.36 -4.18 1.21
CA ASN A 440 -30.81 -5.47 0.78
C ASN A 440 -29.56 -5.28 -0.10
N ARG A 441 -29.49 -4.19 -0.88
CA ARG A 441 -28.30 -3.86 -1.71
C ARG A 441 -27.11 -3.43 -0.86
N LEU A 442 -27.36 -2.65 0.20
CA LEU A 442 -26.32 -2.23 1.15
C LEU A 442 -25.88 -3.39 2.06
N GLN A 443 -26.80 -4.26 2.50
CA GLN A 443 -26.47 -5.48 3.25
C GLN A 443 -25.64 -6.46 2.40
N ASP A 444 -26.00 -6.68 1.13
CA ASP A 444 -25.21 -7.49 0.21
C ASP A 444 -23.83 -6.84 -0.05
N ALA A 445 -23.77 -5.52 -0.17
CA ALA A 445 -22.53 -4.76 -0.25
C ALA A 445 -21.66 -4.89 1.03
N MET A 446 -22.26 -4.95 2.21
CA MET A 446 -21.51 -5.11 3.46
C MET A 446 -20.99 -6.55 3.65
N THR A 447 -21.73 -7.55 3.18
CA THR A 447 -21.37 -8.97 3.30
C THR A 447 -20.39 -9.45 2.21
N GLN A 448 -20.24 -8.71 1.10
CA GLN A 448 -19.36 -9.03 -0.03
C GLN A 448 -17.95 -8.38 0.00
N SER A 449 -17.61 -7.59 1.02
CA SER A 449 -16.33 -6.82 1.08
C SER A 449 -15.06 -7.69 0.95
N GLY A 450 -15.04 -8.88 1.56
CA GLY A 450 -13.90 -9.82 1.48
C GLY A 450 -13.73 -10.45 0.10
N PHE A 451 -14.85 -10.77 -0.58
CA PHE A 451 -14.85 -11.30 -1.94
C PHE A 451 -14.36 -10.26 -2.94
N VAL A 452 -14.88 -9.02 -2.87
CA VAL A 452 -14.48 -7.92 -3.78
C VAL A 452 -13.00 -7.60 -3.65
N THR A 453 -12.48 -7.48 -2.42
CA THR A 453 -11.04 -7.27 -2.20
C THR A 453 -10.21 -8.39 -2.86
N SER A 454 -10.68 -9.63 -2.74
CA SER A 454 -10.01 -10.79 -3.31
C SER A 454 -10.08 -10.81 -4.84
N ILE A 455 -11.17 -10.32 -5.43
CA ILE A 455 -11.33 -10.13 -6.88
C ILE A 455 -10.46 -8.98 -7.42
N GLN A 456 -10.39 -7.86 -6.72
CA GLN A 456 -9.56 -6.73 -7.15
C GLN A 456 -8.08 -7.12 -7.24
N ARG A 457 -7.59 -7.89 -6.26
CA ARG A 457 -6.25 -8.49 -6.33
C ARG A 457 -6.08 -9.39 -7.56
N THR A 458 -7.09 -10.16 -7.96
CA THR A 458 -6.96 -11.03 -9.14
C THR A 458 -6.90 -10.27 -10.46
N PHE A 459 -7.53 -9.09 -10.55
CA PHE A 459 -7.51 -8.29 -11.77
C PHE A 459 -6.12 -7.83 -12.18
N ILE A 460 -5.27 -7.47 -11.22
CA ILE A 460 -3.90 -7.02 -11.51
C ILE A 460 -3.13 -8.08 -12.30
N PHE A 461 -3.32 -9.37 -11.97
CA PHE A 461 -2.71 -10.44 -12.75
C PHE A 461 -3.27 -10.49 -14.17
N PHE A 462 -4.59 -10.38 -14.35
CA PHE A 462 -5.19 -10.51 -15.69
C PHE A 462 -4.81 -9.35 -16.62
N PHE A 463 -4.66 -8.13 -16.10
CA PHE A 463 -4.23 -6.98 -16.90
C PHE A 463 -2.73 -7.03 -17.20
N LEU A 464 -1.89 -7.31 -16.21
CA LEU A 464 -0.44 -7.19 -16.39
C LEU A 464 0.21 -8.46 -16.95
N GLN A 465 -0.47 -9.62 -16.94
CA GLN A 465 0.11 -10.89 -17.39
C GLN A 465 0.64 -10.83 -18.82
N ARG A 466 1.75 -11.53 -19.06
CA ARG A 466 2.44 -11.60 -20.36
C ARG A 466 1.55 -11.93 -21.57
N THR A 467 0.50 -12.71 -21.35
CA THR A 467 -0.44 -13.11 -22.39
C THR A 467 -1.55 -12.09 -22.62
N SER A 468 -1.60 -11.00 -21.86
CA SER A 468 -2.54 -9.90 -22.04
C SER A 468 -2.07 -8.99 -23.18
N GLY A 469 -3.03 -8.31 -23.82
CA GLY A 469 -2.72 -7.25 -24.80
C GLY A 469 -2.04 -6.02 -24.20
N TYR A 470 -1.93 -5.94 -22.88
CA TYR A 470 -1.50 -4.75 -22.12
C TYR A 470 -0.07 -4.81 -21.60
N THR A 471 0.63 -5.90 -21.87
CA THR A 471 2.05 -6.05 -21.51
C THR A 471 2.94 -4.92 -21.99
N GLN A 472 2.55 -4.26 -23.08
CA GLN A 472 3.26 -3.09 -23.63
C GLN A 472 3.20 -1.86 -22.70
N ILE A 473 2.32 -1.85 -21.70
CA ILE A 473 2.16 -0.77 -20.72
C ILE A 473 3.06 -0.97 -19.53
N LEU A 474 3.43 -2.22 -19.19
CA LEU A 474 4.28 -2.52 -18.04
C LEU A 474 5.57 -1.66 -18.03
N PRO A 475 6.27 -1.45 -19.16
CA PRO A 475 7.45 -0.58 -19.21
C PRO A 475 7.17 0.91 -18.97
N ARG A 476 5.91 1.36 -19.05
CA ARG A 476 5.49 2.75 -18.80
C ARG A 476 5.10 2.99 -17.34
N LEU A 477 4.97 1.95 -16.53
CA LEU A 477 4.64 2.07 -15.11
C LEU A 477 5.93 2.33 -14.32
N SER A 478 5.93 3.38 -13.50
CA SER A 478 6.96 3.63 -12.50
C SER A 478 6.80 2.72 -11.28
N LEU A 479 7.82 2.69 -10.42
CA LEU A 479 7.71 2.00 -9.13
C LEU A 479 6.56 2.55 -8.27
N ALA A 480 6.33 3.86 -8.31
CA ALA A 480 5.23 4.49 -7.58
C ALA A 480 3.87 3.99 -8.09
N ASN A 481 3.68 3.89 -9.41
CA ASN A 481 2.47 3.30 -10.01
C ASN A 481 2.22 1.88 -9.50
N LEU A 482 3.27 1.04 -9.48
CA LEU A 482 3.17 -0.35 -9.02
C LEU A 482 2.88 -0.45 -7.51
N LEU A 483 3.53 0.38 -6.68
CA LEU A 483 3.31 0.39 -5.23
C LEU A 483 1.86 0.76 -4.89
N SER A 484 1.28 1.71 -5.61
CA SER A 484 -0.13 2.10 -5.45
C SER A 484 -1.10 1.03 -5.94
N LEU A 485 -0.89 0.49 -7.16
CA LEU A 485 -1.76 -0.55 -7.72
C LEU A 485 -1.79 -1.81 -6.84
N THR A 486 -0.72 -2.08 -6.11
CA THR A 486 -0.55 -3.36 -5.41
C THR A 486 -0.66 -3.23 -3.90
N VAL A 487 -1.19 -2.12 -3.36
CA VAL A 487 -1.22 -1.83 -1.90
C VAL A 487 -1.82 -2.97 -1.07
N GLU A 488 -2.80 -3.70 -1.63
CA GLU A 488 -3.48 -4.83 -1.01
C GLU A 488 -2.64 -6.13 -0.93
N PHE A 489 -1.41 -6.12 -1.45
CA PHE A 489 -0.50 -7.25 -1.40
C PHE A 489 0.47 -7.16 -0.22
N GLU A 490 0.43 -8.19 0.60
CA GLU A 490 1.18 -8.39 1.81
C GLU A 490 2.60 -8.91 1.53
N ALA A 491 3.52 -8.46 2.38
CA ALA A 491 4.88 -8.96 2.45
C ALA A 491 5.17 -9.44 3.89
N THR A 492 5.90 -10.56 4.02
CA THR A 492 6.36 -11.02 5.34
C THR A 492 7.55 -10.20 5.81
N ASP A 493 8.52 -10.00 4.92
CA ASP A 493 9.58 -9.02 5.07
C ASP A 493 9.12 -7.70 4.41
N PRO A 494 9.00 -6.58 5.15
CA PRO A 494 8.52 -5.32 4.59
C PRO A 494 9.33 -4.79 3.39
N ARG A 495 10.59 -5.22 3.22
CA ARG A 495 11.46 -4.84 2.09
C ARG A 495 11.02 -5.49 0.77
N ASP A 496 10.40 -6.67 0.85
CA ASP A 496 9.90 -7.39 -0.33
C ASP A 496 8.78 -6.62 -1.05
N ARG A 497 8.13 -5.67 -0.37
CA ARG A 497 7.19 -4.73 -0.99
C ARG A 497 7.82 -3.96 -2.16
N PHE A 498 9.11 -3.67 -2.07
CA PHE A 498 9.89 -3.04 -3.14
C PHE A 498 10.49 -4.08 -4.08
N PHE A 499 11.24 -5.04 -3.52
CA PHE A 499 12.04 -5.96 -4.32
C PHE A 499 11.20 -6.83 -5.27
N ALA A 500 9.97 -7.19 -4.89
CA ALA A 500 9.05 -7.91 -5.75
C ALA A 500 8.55 -7.10 -6.95
N LEU A 501 8.45 -5.77 -6.81
CA LEU A 501 7.92 -4.87 -7.85
C LEU A 501 9.01 -4.33 -8.77
N LEU A 502 10.22 -4.08 -8.25
CA LEU A 502 11.38 -3.67 -9.05
C LEU A 502 11.70 -4.64 -10.19
N SER A 503 11.38 -5.92 -9.99
CA SER A 503 11.62 -6.98 -10.97
C SER A 503 10.69 -6.88 -12.20
N LEU A 504 9.55 -6.19 -12.07
CA LEU A 504 8.59 -5.91 -13.14
C LEU A 504 8.98 -4.67 -13.98
N LEU A 505 9.84 -3.80 -13.45
CA LEU A 505 10.33 -2.62 -14.15
C LEU A 505 11.37 -2.96 -15.21
N PRO A 506 11.54 -2.12 -16.26
CA PRO A 506 12.64 -2.23 -17.20
C PRO A 506 14.00 -2.33 -16.49
N ASN A 507 14.96 -3.06 -17.08
CA ASN A 507 16.24 -3.31 -16.45
C ASN A 507 17.06 -2.02 -16.25
N GLU A 508 16.85 -1.07 -17.15
CA GLU A 508 17.48 0.26 -17.22
C GLU A 508 16.76 1.33 -16.40
N SER A 509 15.66 0.99 -15.71
CA SER A 509 14.94 1.96 -14.87
C SER A 509 15.81 2.48 -13.72
N SER A 510 15.75 3.78 -13.47
CA SER A 510 16.47 4.45 -12.39
C SER A 510 16.18 3.82 -11.02
N GLU A 511 14.93 3.45 -10.79
CA GLU A 511 14.48 2.87 -9.52
C GLU A 511 15.11 1.50 -9.29
N ARG A 512 15.22 0.69 -10.35
CA ARG A 512 15.85 -0.64 -10.24
C ARG A 512 17.36 -0.56 -10.03
N LEU A 513 18.02 0.44 -10.63
CA LEU A 513 19.44 0.67 -10.43
C LEU A 513 19.74 1.20 -9.01
N ALA A 514 18.88 2.09 -8.50
CA ALA A 514 19.07 2.72 -7.19
C ALA A 514 18.64 1.85 -5.99
N LEU A 515 17.62 1.01 -6.14
CA LEU A 515 16.99 0.28 -5.03
C LEU A 515 17.20 -1.25 -5.12
N GLN A 516 18.36 -1.69 -5.62
CA GLN A 516 18.65 -3.12 -5.78
C GLN A 516 18.38 -3.92 -4.49
N PRO A 517 17.91 -5.18 -4.60
CA PRO A 517 17.68 -6.04 -3.45
C PRO A 517 18.93 -6.14 -2.56
N ASP A 518 18.79 -5.72 -1.31
CA ASP A 518 19.82 -5.83 -0.28
C ASP A 518 19.16 -6.12 1.07
N TYR A 519 19.26 -7.38 1.50
CA TYR A 519 18.69 -7.84 2.77
C TYR A 519 19.59 -7.53 3.99
N THR A 520 20.75 -6.90 3.79
CA THR A 520 21.59 -6.39 4.88
C THR A 520 21.11 -5.01 5.35
N VAL A 521 20.41 -4.26 4.49
CA VAL A 521 19.85 -2.95 4.80
C VAL A 521 18.54 -3.12 5.59
N LYS A 522 18.40 -2.36 6.68
CA LYS A 522 17.16 -2.30 7.48
C LYS A 522 16.01 -1.64 6.72
N THR A 523 14.77 -2.06 6.99
CA THR A 523 13.57 -1.58 6.29
C THR A 523 13.48 -0.06 6.27
N ARG A 524 13.70 0.58 7.43
CA ARG A 524 13.68 2.03 7.56
C ARG A 524 14.60 2.74 6.58
N ARG A 525 15.83 2.25 6.43
CA ARG A 525 16.82 2.85 5.54
C ARG A 525 16.47 2.65 4.07
N LEU A 526 15.89 1.49 3.72
CA LEU A 526 15.36 1.28 2.37
C LEU A 526 14.24 2.27 2.05
N TYR A 527 13.31 2.50 2.99
CA TYR A 527 12.18 3.41 2.78
C TYR A 527 12.65 4.88 2.62
N ILE A 528 13.59 5.33 3.46
CA ILE A 528 14.19 6.66 3.32
C ILE A 528 14.90 6.81 1.95
N ARG A 529 15.69 5.81 1.54
CA ARG A 529 16.38 5.81 0.23
C ARG A 529 15.38 5.87 -0.92
N ALA A 530 14.30 5.09 -0.85
CA ALA A 530 13.25 5.11 -1.87
C ALA A 530 12.53 6.47 -1.93
N ALA A 531 12.16 7.04 -0.79
CA ALA A 531 11.54 8.36 -0.74
C ALA A 531 12.46 9.44 -1.32
N ARG A 532 13.73 9.48 -0.91
CA ARG A 532 14.72 10.39 -1.51
C ARG A 532 14.80 10.19 -3.02
N HIS A 533 14.93 8.95 -3.49
CA HIS A 533 15.07 8.66 -4.90
C HIS A 533 13.89 9.24 -5.71
N PHE A 534 12.66 9.11 -5.22
CA PHE A 534 11.49 9.74 -5.85
C PHE A 534 11.58 11.27 -5.84
N LEU A 535 11.98 11.87 -4.73
CA LEU A 535 12.14 13.33 -4.62
C LEU A 535 13.21 13.86 -5.59
N GLU A 536 14.36 13.21 -5.68
CA GLU A 536 15.48 13.65 -6.52
C GLU A 536 15.24 13.43 -8.03
N THR A 537 14.56 12.35 -8.40
CA THR A 537 14.33 12.00 -9.81
C THR A 537 13.14 12.74 -10.42
N THR A 538 12.08 12.97 -9.63
CA THR A 538 10.85 13.62 -10.11
C THR A 538 10.83 15.12 -9.81
N ASN A 539 11.57 15.54 -8.77
CA ASN A 539 11.47 16.87 -8.18
C ASN A 539 10.03 17.21 -7.73
N ARG A 540 9.24 16.19 -7.36
CA ARG A 540 7.85 16.29 -6.90
C ARG A 540 7.71 15.74 -5.49
N LEU A 541 6.76 16.28 -4.72
CA LEU A 541 6.44 15.85 -3.36
C LEU A 541 5.28 14.85 -3.31
N GLU A 542 4.87 14.28 -4.45
CA GLU A 542 3.83 13.24 -4.53
C GLU A 542 4.11 12.08 -3.57
N VAL A 543 5.38 11.70 -3.36
CA VAL A 543 5.72 10.63 -2.41
C VAL A 543 5.27 10.96 -0.98
N ILE A 544 5.28 12.23 -0.56
CA ILE A 544 4.89 12.65 0.80
C ILE A 544 3.36 12.65 0.96
N THR A 545 2.63 12.86 -0.15
CA THR A 545 1.16 12.88 -0.14
C THR A 545 0.55 11.49 -0.01
N VAL A 546 1.32 10.42 -0.27
CA VAL A 546 0.92 9.02 -0.06
C VAL A 546 1.02 8.66 1.43
N ARG A 547 0.11 9.18 2.26
CA ARG A 547 0.07 8.90 3.71
C ARG A 547 -1.29 8.45 4.21
N SER A 548 -1.24 7.41 5.04
CA SER A 548 -2.39 6.92 5.79
C SER A 548 -2.98 7.99 6.71
N LEU A 549 -4.22 8.38 6.44
CA LEU A 549 -4.97 9.36 7.22
C LEU A 549 -5.47 8.82 8.57
N LEU A 550 -5.41 7.49 8.77
CA LEU A 550 -6.12 6.79 9.86
C LEU A 550 -5.21 6.03 10.84
N VAL A 551 -3.91 5.96 10.62
CA VAL A 551 -3.03 5.17 11.49
C VAL A 551 -2.33 6.08 12.51
N ASP A 552 -2.79 5.99 13.76
CA ASP A 552 -1.91 6.24 14.90
C ASP A 552 -0.69 5.35 14.75
N LEU A 553 0.52 5.92 14.90
CA LEU A 553 1.71 5.09 15.08
C LEU A 553 1.44 4.25 16.34
N LEU A 554 1.08 2.99 16.16
CA LEU A 554 0.95 2.08 17.29
C LEU A 554 2.32 1.98 17.97
N PRO A 555 2.36 1.82 19.31
CA PRO A 555 3.62 1.55 20.00
C PRO A 555 4.34 0.36 19.36
N GLY A 556 5.55 0.56 18.84
CA GLY A 556 6.34 -0.45 18.14
C GLY A 556 6.35 -0.34 16.60
N GLU A 557 5.64 0.63 16.01
CA GLU A 557 5.76 0.90 14.57
C GLU A 557 7.10 1.53 14.17
N LEU A 558 7.50 1.28 12.92
CA LEU A 558 8.73 1.79 12.32
C LEU A 558 8.76 3.32 12.39
N THR A 559 9.64 3.90 13.22
CA THR A 559 9.75 5.36 13.37
C THR A 559 10.43 5.98 12.15
N LEU A 560 9.64 6.35 11.14
CA LEU A 560 10.09 7.01 9.91
C LEU A 560 10.01 8.54 10.04
N PRO A 561 10.88 9.30 9.35
CA PRO A 561 10.67 10.74 9.16
C PRO A 561 9.26 11.01 8.61
N SER A 562 8.64 12.12 9.00
CA SER A 562 7.27 12.47 8.60
C SER A 562 7.12 12.75 7.10
N TRP A 563 8.21 12.94 6.37
CA TRP A 563 8.20 13.05 4.92
C TRP A 563 8.35 11.68 4.20
N VAL A 564 8.56 10.58 4.91
CA VAL A 564 8.73 9.23 4.33
C VAL A 564 7.46 8.40 4.52
N PRO A 565 6.88 7.80 3.45
CA PRO A 565 5.77 6.88 3.59
C PRO A 565 6.12 5.58 4.30
N ASN A 566 5.18 5.03 5.05
CA ASN A 566 5.29 3.68 5.57
C ASN A 566 4.64 2.67 4.61
N TRP A 567 5.39 2.19 3.63
CA TRP A 567 4.90 1.19 2.67
C TRP A 567 4.64 -0.19 3.27
N GLY A 568 5.04 -0.42 4.53
CA GLY A 568 4.83 -1.67 5.27
C GLY A 568 3.66 -1.63 6.25
N ALA A 569 3.02 -0.46 6.44
CA ALA A 569 1.89 -0.30 7.33
C ALA A 569 0.73 -1.19 6.87
N ARG A 570 0.29 -2.09 7.75
CA ARG A 570 -0.90 -2.92 7.49
C ARG A 570 -2.13 -2.07 7.74
N SER A 571 -2.86 -1.75 6.69
CA SER A 571 -4.19 -1.18 6.86
C SER A 571 -5.09 -2.21 7.55
N GLY A 572 -5.55 -1.91 8.77
CA GLY A 572 -6.42 -2.79 9.56
C GLY A 572 -7.80 -3.08 8.95
N SER A 573 -8.12 -2.51 7.79
CA SER A 573 -9.28 -2.88 6.98
C SER A 573 -9.08 -2.47 5.51
N PHE A 574 -9.82 -3.13 4.58
CA PHE A 574 -9.91 -2.75 3.15
C PHE A 574 -10.24 -1.26 2.97
N PHE A 575 -11.17 -0.78 3.79
CA PHE A 575 -11.60 0.60 3.86
C PHE A 575 -10.45 1.53 4.21
N ASN A 576 -9.70 1.23 5.28
CA ASN A 576 -8.61 2.09 5.72
C ASN A 576 -7.52 2.21 4.63
N SER A 577 -7.27 1.19 3.80
CA SER A 577 -6.15 1.14 2.83
C SER A 577 -6.35 2.11 1.67
N TRP A 578 -7.61 2.26 1.24
CA TRP A 578 -8.04 3.20 0.21
C TRP A 578 -8.43 4.57 0.78
N TYR A 579 -8.92 4.65 2.02
CA TYR A 579 -9.06 5.92 2.73
C TYR A 579 -7.70 6.55 3.09
N ASN A 580 -6.63 5.76 3.06
CA ASN A 580 -5.26 6.23 3.26
C ASN A 580 -4.66 6.94 2.04
N SER A 581 -5.44 7.06 0.97
CA SER A 581 -5.08 7.78 -0.26
C SER A 581 -6.17 8.78 -0.65
N VAL A 582 -6.80 9.43 0.34
CA VAL A 582 -7.86 10.42 0.08
C VAL A 582 -7.24 11.71 -0.45
N TRP A 583 -7.07 11.70 -1.78
CA TRP A 583 -7.23 12.76 -2.76
C TRP A 583 -6.44 14.05 -2.67
N ILE A 584 -5.77 14.32 -3.80
CA ILE A 584 -6.15 15.36 -4.77
C ILE A 584 -5.36 15.13 -6.08
N ASN A 585 -4.22 14.45 -5.98
CA ASN A 585 -3.35 14.10 -7.08
C ASN A 585 -2.78 12.69 -6.92
N ASP A 586 -3.63 11.68 -6.70
CA ASP A 586 -3.21 10.27 -6.77
C ASP A 586 -2.90 9.88 -8.23
N PHE A 587 -1.92 10.57 -8.83
CA PHE A 587 -1.38 10.27 -10.15
C PHE A 587 -1.07 8.79 -10.24
N ALA A 588 -0.47 8.15 -9.24
CA ALA A 588 0.06 6.81 -9.43
C ALA A 588 -0.99 5.73 -9.80
N PRO A 589 -2.06 5.47 -9.01
CA PRO A 589 -3.07 4.49 -9.39
C PRO A 589 -4.00 5.00 -10.50
N PHE A 590 -4.38 6.29 -10.53
CA PHE A 590 -5.24 6.85 -11.59
C PHE A 590 -4.54 6.92 -12.93
N GLN A 591 -3.28 7.33 -12.98
CA GLN A 591 -2.45 7.31 -14.18
C GLN A 591 -2.19 5.88 -14.60
N ALA A 592 -1.92 4.94 -13.69
CA ALA A 592 -1.77 3.55 -14.09
C ALA A 592 -3.06 3.00 -14.69
N MET A 593 -4.22 3.27 -14.09
CA MET A 593 -5.52 2.85 -14.60
C MET A 593 -5.93 3.58 -15.88
N SER A 594 -5.62 4.88 -16.01
CA SER A 594 -5.81 5.67 -17.24
C SER A 594 -4.92 5.15 -18.35
N LEU A 595 -3.64 4.87 -18.08
CA LEU A 595 -2.73 4.25 -19.05
C LEU A 595 -3.25 2.88 -19.49
N LEU A 596 -3.81 2.09 -18.56
CA LEU A 596 -4.49 0.83 -18.86
C LEU A 596 -5.75 1.04 -19.71
N HIS A 597 -6.49 2.15 -19.53
CA HIS A 597 -7.68 2.52 -20.29
C HIS A 597 -7.36 3.06 -21.69
N ASP A 598 -6.42 4.01 -21.80
CA ASP A 598 -6.01 4.65 -23.06
C ASP A 598 -5.36 3.63 -24.01
N ALA A 599 -4.61 2.68 -23.47
CA ALA A 599 -4.04 1.59 -24.25
C ALA A 599 -5.09 0.60 -24.80
N GLN A 600 -6.35 0.68 -24.37
CA GLN A 600 -7.45 -0.08 -24.99
C GLN A 600 -7.85 0.53 -26.34
N ASN A 601 -7.57 1.82 -26.60
CA ASN A 601 -8.13 2.61 -27.70
C ASN A 601 -7.12 2.87 -28.85
N THR A 602 -6.28 1.88 -29.15
CA THR A 602 -4.93 2.05 -29.75
C THR A 602 -4.73 2.46 -31.23
N LYS A 603 -5.70 2.79 -32.10
CA LYS A 603 -5.31 3.46 -33.39
C LYS A 603 -5.27 4.98 -33.33
N ASP A 604 -5.89 5.60 -32.32
CA ASP A 604 -5.91 7.06 -32.19
C ASP A 604 -4.78 7.64 -31.35
N LEU A 605 -3.60 7.00 -31.32
CA LEU A 605 -2.40 7.67 -30.77
C LEU A 605 -1.96 8.89 -31.62
N LYS A 606 -2.64 9.17 -32.74
CA LYS A 606 -2.52 10.41 -33.51
C LYS A 606 -3.73 11.35 -33.40
N GLU A 607 -4.89 10.88 -32.92
CA GLU A 607 -6.14 11.67 -32.86
C GLU A 607 -6.75 11.79 -31.46
N SER A 608 -6.17 11.21 -30.40
CA SER A 608 -6.58 11.45 -28.99
C SER A 608 -6.23 12.87 -28.47
N ALA A 609 -6.17 13.84 -29.37
CA ALA A 609 -5.99 15.26 -29.10
C ALA A 609 -7.33 15.97 -28.83
N ALA A 610 -8.25 15.33 -28.09
CA ALA A 610 -9.46 16.01 -27.66
C ALA A 610 -9.31 16.66 -26.27
N LEU A 611 -8.69 15.96 -25.31
CA LEU A 611 -8.33 16.49 -23.98
C LEU A 611 -7.15 15.68 -23.41
N SER A 612 -6.10 16.37 -22.96
CA SER A 612 -4.99 15.83 -22.17
C SER A 612 -5.47 15.19 -20.86
N GLN A 613 -4.65 14.31 -20.27
CA GLN A 613 -4.95 13.66 -19.00
C GLN A 613 -5.18 14.68 -17.86
N GLU A 614 -4.45 15.80 -17.89
CA GLU A 614 -4.60 16.92 -16.95
C GLU A 614 -5.97 17.60 -17.13
N GLU A 615 -6.43 17.77 -18.37
CA GLU A 615 -7.75 18.35 -18.68
C GLU A 615 -8.92 17.43 -18.28
N LYS A 616 -8.77 16.10 -18.37
CA LYS A 616 -9.80 15.13 -17.96
C LYS A 616 -9.95 15.03 -16.43
N LEU A 617 -8.86 15.18 -15.68
CA LEU A 617 -8.85 15.00 -14.24
C LEU A 617 -9.10 16.30 -13.46
N GLN A 618 -9.02 17.46 -14.12
CA GLN A 618 -9.12 18.78 -13.49
C GLN A 618 -8.26 18.83 -12.22
N LEU A 619 -6.99 18.45 -12.39
CA LEU A 619 -6.06 18.32 -11.28
C LEU A 619 -5.89 19.67 -10.61
N PHE A 620 -5.87 19.66 -9.29
CA PHE A 620 -5.51 20.84 -8.53
C PHE A 620 -3.99 21.06 -8.64
N ASN A 621 -3.58 22.31 -8.66
CA ASN A 621 -2.19 22.70 -8.65
C ASN A 621 -2.00 23.94 -7.78
N ALA A 622 -2.14 23.74 -6.47
CA ALA A 622 -2.08 24.82 -5.49
C ALA A 622 -0.73 25.55 -5.49
N SER A 623 0.34 24.90 -5.96
CA SER A 623 1.68 25.48 -6.01
C SER A 623 2.01 26.17 -7.33
N LEU A 624 1.17 26.04 -8.38
CA LEU A 624 1.47 26.35 -9.79
C LEU A 624 2.63 25.53 -10.40
N PHE A 625 3.32 24.71 -9.61
CA PHE A 625 4.53 24.03 -10.00
C PHE A 625 4.38 22.52 -9.83
N ASN A 626 4.13 21.82 -10.95
CA ASN A 626 4.04 20.35 -10.95
C ASN A 626 5.33 19.68 -10.46
N ALA A 627 6.47 20.33 -10.66
CA ALA A 627 7.76 19.98 -10.06
C ALA A 627 8.32 21.21 -9.35
N SER A 628 8.95 21.03 -8.19
CA SER A 628 9.53 22.10 -7.40
C SER A 628 10.52 22.91 -8.23
N PRO A 629 10.43 24.25 -8.28
CA PRO A 629 11.46 25.06 -8.93
C PRO A 629 12.75 25.15 -8.11
N PHE A 630 12.73 24.66 -6.86
CA PHE A 630 13.85 24.69 -5.93
C PHE A 630 14.30 23.27 -5.57
N SER A 631 15.61 23.08 -5.40
CA SER A 631 16.15 21.80 -4.97
C SER A 631 15.76 21.47 -3.54
N PHE A 632 15.46 20.20 -3.30
CA PHE A 632 15.31 19.69 -1.95
C PHE A 632 16.66 19.59 -1.24
N THR A 633 16.67 19.85 0.07
CA THR A 633 17.87 19.67 0.91
C THR A 633 17.62 18.58 1.93
N PHE A 634 18.65 17.81 2.27
CA PHE A 634 18.56 16.73 3.25
C PHE A 634 19.56 16.99 4.38
N SER A 635 19.17 16.76 5.62
CA SER A 635 20.14 16.76 6.73
C SER A 635 21.11 15.61 6.62
N ALA A 636 22.16 15.65 7.46
CA ALA A 636 22.94 14.45 7.76
C ALA A 636 21.99 13.28 8.11
N TRP A 637 22.17 12.16 7.42
CA TRP A 637 21.37 10.92 7.51
C TRP A 637 19.89 11.02 7.23
N ASP A 638 19.45 12.10 6.59
CA ASP A 638 18.14 12.15 5.94
C ASP A 638 16.98 12.04 6.94
N GLU A 639 17.17 12.64 8.09
CA GLU A 639 16.10 12.79 9.07
C GLU A 639 15.25 14.03 8.72
N ILE A 640 15.88 15.09 8.19
CA ILE A 640 15.17 16.32 7.82
C ILE A 640 15.20 16.52 6.31
N LEU A 641 14.04 16.82 5.75
CA LEU A 641 13.87 17.30 4.38
C LEU A 641 13.55 18.79 4.40
N GLY A 642 14.43 19.60 3.80
CA GLY A 642 14.22 21.03 3.58
C GLY A 642 13.50 21.28 2.26
N VAL A 643 12.34 21.93 2.35
CA VAL A 643 11.43 22.21 1.24
C VAL A 643 11.04 23.68 1.24
N ARG A 644 11.08 24.32 0.08
CA ARG A 644 10.55 25.69 -0.08
C ARG A 644 9.05 25.65 -0.25
N GLY A 645 8.37 26.65 0.30
CA GLY A 645 6.93 26.78 0.14
C GLY A 645 6.40 28.09 0.71
N GLN A 646 5.09 28.20 0.72
CA GLN A 646 4.37 29.35 1.23
C GLN A 646 3.36 28.93 2.29
N SER A 647 3.37 29.62 3.44
CA SER A 647 2.30 29.46 4.44
C SER A 647 1.01 30.04 3.91
N VAL A 648 -0.06 29.26 4.01
CA VAL A 648 -1.43 29.69 3.77
C VAL A 648 -1.88 30.45 5.02
N ASP A 649 -2.05 29.70 6.11
CA ASP A 649 -2.45 30.23 7.40
C ASP A 649 -2.40 29.14 8.51
N ILE A 650 -2.72 29.54 9.74
CA ILE A 650 -2.83 28.65 10.90
C ILE A 650 -4.29 28.23 11.12
N ILE A 651 -4.51 26.93 11.37
CA ILE A 651 -5.81 26.37 11.75
C ILE A 651 -6.23 26.97 13.10
N GLU A 652 -7.43 27.53 13.15
CA GLU A 652 -8.04 28.10 14.36
C GLU A 652 -9.03 27.11 14.98
N GLU A 653 -9.85 26.46 14.16
CA GLU A 653 -10.93 25.59 14.64
C GLU A 653 -11.10 24.36 13.72
N VAL A 654 -11.48 23.22 14.29
CA VAL A 654 -11.74 21.97 13.56
C VAL A 654 -13.08 21.35 13.98
N GLY A 655 -13.91 20.95 13.03
CA GLY A 655 -15.15 20.18 13.25
C GLY A 655 -14.86 18.68 13.39
N PRO A 656 -15.80 17.81 13.81
CA PRO A 656 -15.58 16.36 13.96
C PRO A 656 -15.15 15.64 12.66
N VAL A 657 -14.65 14.40 12.75
CA VAL A 657 -14.33 13.56 11.58
C VAL A 657 -15.60 13.11 10.88
N TRP A 658 -15.61 13.15 9.55
CA TRP A 658 -16.63 12.53 8.74
C TRP A 658 -16.49 11.00 8.76
N VAL A 659 -17.18 10.34 9.69
CA VAL A 659 -17.04 8.90 9.93
C VAL A 659 -17.74 8.09 8.82
N PRO A 660 -17.10 7.05 8.25
CA PRO A 660 -17.74 6.11 7.35
C PRO A 660 -18.87 5.29 8.04
N ALA A 661 -19.95 4.97 7.32
CA ALA A 661 -21.12 4.24 7.86
C ALA A 661 -20.79 2.96 8.65
N HIS A 662 -19.72 2.24 8.30
CA HIS A 662 -19.38 0.95 8.91
C HIS A 662 -18.77 1.06 10.32
N ALA A 663 -18.17 2.20 10.67
CA ALA A 663 -17.59 2.44 11.99
C ALA A 663 -18.65 2.84 13.05
N MET A 664 -19.92 2.98 12.65
CA MET A 664 -20.99 3.50 13.50
C MET A 664 -21.83 2.43 14.21
N LYS A 665 -21.41 1.15 14.17
CA LYS A 665 -22.11 0.04 14.86
C LYS A 665 -22.16 0.18 16.39
N GLU A 666 -21.43 1.12 16.98
CA GLU A 666 -21.27 1.26 18.44
C GLU A 666 -22.02 2.45 19.06
N LEU A 667 -22.71 3.30 18.28
CA LEU A 667 -23.47 4.43 18.82
C LEU A 667 -24.86 3.98 19.29
N LYS A 668 -25.10 3.98 20.61
CA LYS A 668 -26.43 3.84 21.22
C LYS A 668 -27.19 5.16 21.04
N VAL A 669 -28.04 5.24 20.03
CA VAL A 669 -28.94 6.38 19.82
C VAL A 669 -30.27 6.05 20.50
N SER A 670 -30.39 6.39 21.79
CA SER A 670 -31.62 6.14 22.58
C SER A 670 -32.58 7.32 22.64
N ASP A 671 -32.21 8.48 22.10
CA ASP A 671 -33.05 9.68 22.13
C ASP A 671 -33.02 10.28 20.74
N ILE A 672 -34.15 10.34 20.01
CA ILE A 672 -34.53 11.31 18.95
C ILE A 672 -35.75 10.76 18.18
N GLU A 673 -36.78 11.61 18.03
CA GLU A 673 -38.09 11.31 17.44
C GLU A 673 -38.08 11.15 15.90
N ASP A 674 -38.93 10.25 15.40
CA ASP A 674 -39.17 9.93 13.99
C ASP A 674 -39.86 11.09 13.24
N GLU A 675 -39.11 11.89 12.49
CA GLU A 675 -39.69 12.62 11.36
C GLU A 675 -39.68 11.71 10.12
N GLN A 676 -40.88 11.35 9.64
CA GLN A 676 -41.13 10.61 8.41
C GLN A 676 -40.65 11.42 7.19
N LEU A 677 -39.36 11.32 6.88
CA LEU A 677 -38.84 11.62 5.56
C LEU A 677 -39.15 10.41 4.66
N ASP A 678 -39.77 10.63 3.49
CA ASP A 678 -39.87 9.63 2.43
C ASP A 678 -38.44 9.33 1.92
N LEU A 679 -37.77 8.40 2.59
CA LEU A 679 -36.37 8.05 2.36
C LEU A 679 -36.29 6.91 1.32
N PRO A 680 -35.27 6.90 0.45
CA PRO A 680 -34.91 5.71 -0.31
C PRO A 680 -34.61 4.54 0.66
N ASP A 681 -35.33 3.43 0.55
CA ASP A 681 -35.34 2.38 1.58
C ASP A 681 -33.95 1.81 1.95
N GLY A 682 -33.54 1.86 3.22
CA GLY A 682 -32.57 0.91 3.78
C GLY A 682 -31.10 1.34 3.93
N ILE A 683 -30.82 2.64 4.04
CA ILE A 683 -29.65 3.08 4.82
C ILE A 683 -30.00 3.00 6.31
N PRO A 684 -29.14 2.44 7.20
CA PRO A 684 -29.40 2.44 8.63
C PRO A 684 -29.63 3.88 9.12
N MET A 685 -30.73 4.12 9.83
CA MET A 685 -31.06 5.45 10.33
C MET A 685 -29.92 6.06 11.18
N SER A 686 -29.19 5.21 11.92
CA SER A 686 -28.01 5.59 12.69
C SER A 686 -26.89 6.20 11.84
N ALA A 687 -26.70 5.74 10.59
CA ALA A 687 -25.71 6.30 9.68
C ALA A 687 -26.11 7.68 9.17
N ILE A 688 -27.37 7.84 8.78
CA ILE A 688 -27.95 9.13 8.37
C ILE A 688 -27.85 10.14 9.52
N GLN A 689 -28.20 9.74 10.74
CA GLN A 689 -28.17 10.59 11.92
C GLN A 689 -26.74 11.03 12.28
N ALA A 690 -25.75 10.14 12.19
CA ALA A 690 -24.36 10.50 12.43
C ALA A 690 -23.81 11.49 11.38
N TRP A 691 -24.18 11.34 10.11
CA TRP A 691 -23.78 12.31 9.08
C TRP A 691 -24.46 13.66 9.26
N LYS A 692 -25.76 13.66 9.58
CA LYS A 692 -26.48 14.89 9.98
C LYS A 692 -25.74 15.57 11.14
N PHE A 693 -25.32 14.82 12.15
CA PHE A 693 -24.55 15.35 13.28
C PHE A 693 -23.24 16.02 12.82
N VAL A 694 -22.44 15.36 11.98
CA VAL A 694 -21.17 15.94 11.47
C VAL A 694 -21.42 17.21 10.66
N VAL A 695 -22.39 17.21 9.74
CA VAL A 695 -22.76 18.39 8.93
C VAL A 695 -23.20 19.55 9.81
N GLN A 696 -24.09 19.32 10.78
CA GLN A 696 -24.54 20.38 11.69
C GLN A 696 -23.40 20.87 12.59
N ALA A 697 -22.47 20.01 12.99
CA ALA A 697 -21.29 20.40 13.75
C ALA A 697 -20.27 21.20 12.93
N TRP A 698 -20.21 21.01 11.61
CA TRP A 698 -19.29 21.74 10.74
C TRP A 698 -19.80 23.14 10.35
N LYS A 699 -21.12 23.37 10.30
CA LYS A 699 -21.69 24.68 9.95
C LYS A 699 -21.20 25.82 10.85
N PRO A 700 -21.15 25.68 12.19
CA PRO A 700 -20.56 26.69 13.08
C PRO A 700 -19.08 26.94 12.78
N VAL A 701 -18.27 25.88 12.57
CA VAL A 701 -16.83 26.02 12.26
C VAL A 701 -16.62 26.83 10.98
N ALA A 702 -17.42 26.55 9.95
CA ALA A 702 -17.44 27.28 8.68
C ALA A 702 -18.13 28.65 8.77
N LEU A 703 -18.67 29.05 9.92
CA LEU A 703 -19.41 30.30 10.16
C LEU A 703 -20.60 30.52 9.20
N VAL A 704 -21.25 29.45 8.73
CA VAL A 704 -22.31 29.49 7.71
C VAL A 704 -23.46 30.44 8.07
N ASN A 705 -23.82 30.51 9.36
CA ASN A 705 -24.92 31.33 9.85
C ASN A 705 -24.48 32.70 10.40
N GLN A 706 -23.18 32.96 10.53
CA GLN A 706 -22.65 34.18 11.16
C GLN A 706 -22.21 35.23 10.13
N GLU A 707 -21.74 34.77 8.96
CA GLU A 707 -21.29 35.64 7.88
C GLU A 707 -21.96 35.26 6.58
N THR A 708 -22.39 36.26 5.80
CA THR A 708 -23.09 36.02 4.54
C THR A 708 -22.14 35.65 3.41
N THR A 709 -20.92 36.21 3.41
CA THR A 709 -20.00 36.15 2.27
C THR A 709 -18.63 35.62 2.71
N TYR A 710 -18.05 34.75 1.90
CA TYR A 710 -16.69 34.26 2.07
C TYR A 710 -15.70 35.24 1.42
N PRO A 711 -14.72 35.77 2.18
CA PRO A 711 -13.93 36.92 1.73
C PRO A 711 -12.97 36.63 0.57
N PHE A 712 -12.67 35.35 0.27
CA PHE A 712 -11.66 34.97 -0.72
C PHE A 712 -12.23 34.69 -2.12
N THR A 713 -13.47 34.20 -2.22
CA THR A 713 -14.11 33.91 -3.52
C THR A 713 -15.36 34.75 -3.78
N ASN A 714 -15.76 35.61 -2.83
CA ASN A 714 -16.98 36.41 -2.85
C ASN A 714 -18.28 35.59 -3.01
N GLN A 715 -18.23 34.29 -2.74
CA GLN A 715 -19.38 33.38 -2.70
C GLN A 715 -20.04 33.41 -1.31
N SER A 716 -21.27 32.91 -1.19
CA SER A 716 -21.90 32.79 0.12
C SER A 716 -21.19 31.74 0.98
N ARG A 717 -21.15 31.91 2.31
CA ARG A 717 -20.53 30.90 3.19
C ARG A 717 -21.23 29.54 3.13
N LEU A 718 -22.55 29.51 2.90
CA LEU A 718 -23.30 28.28 2.69
C LEU A 718 -22.85 27.55 1.42
N GLU A 719 -22.61 28.28 0.32
CA GLU A 719 -22.08 27.71 -0.91
C GLU A 719 -20.67 27.16 -0.71
N VAL A 720 -19.78 27.94 -0.10
CA VAL A 720 -18.40 27.53 0.19
C VAL A 720 -18.35 26.29 1.07
N PHE A 721 -19.24 26.19 2.05
CA PHE A 721 -19.38 25.01 2.90
C PHE A 721 -19.64 23.73 2.08
N TRP A 722 -20.62 23.77 1.18
CA TRP A 722 -20.96 22.61 0.35
C TRP A 722 -19.96 22.35 -0.77
N ARG A 723 -19.37 23.40 -1.38
CA ARG A 723 -18.23 23.25 -2.28
C ARG A 723 -17.06 22.58 -1.58
N THR A 724 -16.79 22.94 -0.33
CA THR A 724 -15.71 22.32 0.46
C THR A 724 -15.99 20.85 0.72
N ILE A 725 -17.21 20.50 1.12
CA ILE A 725 -17.64 19.10 1.27
C ILE A 725 -17.42 18.31 -0.02
N LEU A 726 -17.77 18.90 -1.17
CA LEU A 726 -17.59 18.27 -2.48
C LEU A 726 -16.15 18.36 -3.03
N MET A 727 -15.24 19.06 -2.35
CA MET A 727 -13.93 19.45 -2.87
C MET A 727 -14.01 20.14 -4.24
N ASP A 728 -15.03 20.96 -4.45
CA ASP A 728 -15.30 21.75 -5.66
C ASP A 728 -15.30 20.95 -6.97
N ARG A 729 -15.64 19.66 -6.90
CA ARG A 729 -15.70 18.75 -8.05
C ARG A 729 -16.91 17.83 -8.03
N TYR A 730 -17.29 17.34 -9.20
CA TYR A 730 -18.35 16.35 -9.41
C TYR A 730 -18.07 15.47 -10.63
N HIS A 731 -18.73 14.31 -10.74
CA HIS A 731 -18.69 13.48 -11.95
C HIS A 731 -19.77 13.87 -12.94
N LEU A 732 -19.38 14.20 -14.18
CA LEU A 732 -20.33 14.58 -15.23
C LEU A 732 -21.12 13.39 -15.77
N LEU A 733 -20.46 12.26 -16.00
CA LEU A 733 -21.06 11.07 -16.62
C LEU A 733 -20.57 9.80 -15.91
N PRO A 734 -21.05 9.52 -14.68
CA PRO A 734 -20.55 8.42 -13.86
C PRO A 734 -20.62 7.04 -14.54
N ASP A 735 -21.55 6.85 -15.49
CA ASP A 735 -21.72 5.58 -16.22
C ASP A 735 -20.95 5.50 -17.55
N LYS A 736 -20.52 6.64 -18.12
CA LYS A 736 -19.88 6.69 -19.45
C LYS A 736 -18.40 7.07 -19.40
N ASP A 737 -18.01 7.94 -18.46
CA ASP A 737 -16.65 8.40 -18.26
C ASP A 737 -16.39 8.61 -16.75
N PRO A 738 -16.16 7.52 -16.00
CA PRO A 738 -16.09 7.56 -14.54
C PRO A 738 -14.82 8.20 -13.99
N PHE A 739 -13.88 8.58 -14.85
CA PHE A 739 -12.64 9.24 -14.45
C PHE A 739 -12.65 10.75 -14.76
N HIS A 740 -13.68 11.23 -15.46
CA HIS A 740 -13.81 12.64 -15.81
C HIS A 740 -14.49 13.42 -14.69
N LEU A 741 -13.67 14.01 -13.83
CA LEU A 741 -14.12 14.98 -12.84
C LEU A 741 -14.24 16.35 -13.48
N LYS A 742 -15.26 17.11 -13.08
CA LYS A 742 -15.41 18.52 -13.45
C LYS A 742 -15.39 19.41 -12.23
N ARG A 743 -14.77 20.58 -12.37
CA ARG A 743 -14.88 21.69 -11.43
C ARG A 743 -16.33 22.19 -11.38
N ILE A 744 -16.80 22.52 -10.20
CA ILE A 744 -18.09 23.19 -10.04
C ILE A 744 -17.96 24.62 -10.57
N SER A 745 -18.82 24.99 -11.52
CA SER A 745 -18.83 26.33 -12.11
C SER A 745 -18.79 27.43 -11.04
N PRO A 746 -17.94 28.48 -11.15
CA PRO A 746 -17.89 29.57 -10.18
C PRO A 746 -19.23 30.28 -9.97
N VAL A 747 -20.04 30.34 -11.04
CA VAL A 747 -21.42 30.83 -11.00
C VAL A 747 -22.37 29.64 -11.06
N ILE A 748 -23.23 29.51 -10.05
CA ILE A 748 -24.22 28.44 -10.00
C ILE A 748 -25.50 28.87 -10.72
N SER A 749 -25.90 28.09 -11.72
CA SER A 749 -27.20 28.19 -12.40
C SER A 749 -28.01 26.92 -12.15
N SER A 750 -29.34 27.01 -12.30
CA SER A 750 -30.22 25.83 -12.23
C SER A 750 -29.82 24.74 -13.22
N GLN A 751 -29.32 25.14 -14.40
CA GLN A 751 -28.82 24.22 -15.42
C GLN A 751 -27.55 23.48 -14.98
N ASN A 752 -26.59 24.17 -14.35
CA ASN A 752 -25.34 23.54 -13.91
C ASN A 752 -25.57 22.66 -12.67
N ALA A 753 -26.45 23.06 -11.74
CA ALA A 753 -26.86 22.22 -10.62
C ALA A 753 -27.54 20.92 -11.11
N ALA A 754 -28.42 21.02 -12.12
CA ALA A 754 -29.04 19.85 -12.74
C ALA A 754 -28.03 18.95 -13.48
N GLN A 755 -26.95 19.51 -14.04
CA GLN A 755 -25.87 18.70 -14.64
C GLN A 755 -25.05 17.93 -13.61
N MET A 756 -24.90 18.46 -12.39
CA MET A 756 -24.16 17.79 -11.33
C MET A 756 -24.90 16.55 -10.81
N PHE A 757 -26.18 16.71 -10.52
CA PHE A 757 -26.96 15.70 -9.80
C PHE A 757 -27.92 14.89 -10.69
N GLY A 758 -28.25 15.41 -11.88
CA GLY A 758 -29.14 14.77 -12.85
C GLY A 758 -28.69 13.37 -13.27
N PRO A 759 -27.40 13.12 -13.59
CA PRO A 759 -26.90 11.77 -13.89
C PRO A 759 -27.07 10.76 -12.75
N TRP A 760 -27.20 11.25 -11.51
CA TRP A 760 -27.38 10.43 -10.32
C TRP A 760 -28.86 10.23 -9.95
N GLY A 761 -29.77 10.82 -10.73
CA GLY A 761 -31.20 10.84 -10.42
C GLY A 761 -31.55 11.67 -9.19
N ILE A 762 -30.67 12.60 -8.79
CA ILE A 762 -30.84 13.43 -7.59
C ILE A 762 -31.29 14.83 -8.02
N GLY A 763 -32.49 15.24 -7.60
CA GLY A 763 -33.08 16.55 -7.91
C GLY A 763 -32.80 17.60 -6.84
N CYS A 764 -31.53 17.85 -6.51
CA CYS A 764 -31.14 18.76 -5.43
C CYS A 764 -30.75 20.16 -5.95
N SER A 765 -31.11 21.21 -5.21
CA SER A 765 -30.59 22.56 -5.43
C SER A 765 -29.13 22.68 -4.97
N PHE A 766 -28.36 23.62 -5.54
CA PHE A 766 -27.00 23.93 -5.06
C PHE A 766 -26.83 25.46 -4.91
N PRO A 767 -26.33 25.96 -3.76
CA PRO A 767 -26.24 25.23 -2.50
C PRO A 767 -27.64 24.78 -2.01
N PRO A 768 -27.74 23.70 -1.22
CA PRO A 768 -29.01 23.19 -0.72
C PRO A 768 -29.70 24.25 0.16
N GLN A 769 -30.99 24.48 -0.11
CA GLN A 769 -31.78 25.52 0.58
C GLN A 769 -32.67 24.96 1.69
N THR A 770 -32.96 23.67 1.65
CA THR A 770 -33.84 22.98 2.60
C THR A 770 -33.09 21.84 3.29
N GLN A 771 -33.55 21.40 4.46
CA GLN A 771 -33.00 20.21 5.11
C GLN A 771 -33.12 18.95 4.25
N HIS A 772 -34.15 18.89 3.39
CA HIS A 772 -34.32 17.80 2.43
C HIS A 772 -33.22 17.83 1.35
N ASP A 773 -32.90 19.01 0.81
CA ASP A 773 -31.78 19.18 -0.13
C ASP A 773 -30.44 18.82 0.51
N GLU A 774 -30.20 19.24 1.77
CA GLU A 774 -28.98 18.86 2.50
C GLU A 774 -28.86 17.35 2.63
N PHE A 775 -29.98 16.67 2.91
CA PHE A 775 -30.02 15.22 2.99
C PHE A 775 -29.70 14.56 1.64
N LEU A 776 -30.32 15.03 0.54
CA LEU A 776 -30.06 14.52 -0.81
C LEU A 776 -28.59 14.69 -1.22
N LEU A 777 -27.96 15.79 -0.83
CA LEU A 777 -26.56 16.05 -1.12
C LEU A 777 -25.60 15.19 -0.28
N VAL A 778 -25.91 14.95 0.99
CA VAL A 778 -25.18 13.97 1.81
C VAL A 778 -25.33 12.56 1.22
N TYR A 779 -26.53 12.21 0.77
CA TYR A 779 -26.78 10.95 0.08
C TYR A 779 -25.98 10.83 -1.21
N TYR A 780 -25.88 11.90 -2.01
CA TYR A 780 -25.00 11.97 -3.19
C TYR A 780 -23.54 11.66 -2.82
N VAL A 781 -22.98 12.37 -1.84
CA VAL A 781 -21.58 12.18 -1.38
C VAL A 781 -21.32 10.71 -1.01
N HIS A 782 -22.29 10.09 -0.32
CA HIS A 782 -22.18 8.71 0.10
C HIS A 782 -22.44 7.68 -0.98
N THR A 783 -23.34 7.94 -1.92
CA THR A 783 -23.61 7.02 -3.03
C THR A 783 -22.45 7.02 -4.01
N GLU A 784 -21.87 8.19 -4.30
CA GLU A 784 -20.65 8.31 -5.09
C GLU A 784 -19.49 7.57 -4.44
N ALA A 785 -19.30 7.76 -3.14
CA ALA A 785 -18.34 6.98 -2.37
C ALA A 785 -18.68 5.48 -2.36
N ALA A 786 -19.94 5.10 -2.21
CA ALA A 786 -20.36 3.70 -2.22
C ALA A 786 -20.27 3.05 -3.62
N GLN A 787 -19.99 3.79 -4.71
CA GLN A 787 -19.62 3.22 -6.01
C GLN A 787 -18.14 2.78 -6.08
N MET A 788 -17.39 2.88 -4.96
CA MET A 788 -16.03 2.37 -4.70
C MET A 788 -15.71 0.96 -5.24
N TRP A 789 -16.74 0.14 -5.49
CA TRP A 789 -16.71 -1.24 -5.97
C TRP A 789 -16.03 -1.39 -7.34
N HIS A 790 -15.86 -0.29 -8.07
CA HIS A 790 -15.50 -0.27 -9.49
C HIS A 790 -14.22 0.52 -9.82
N TRP A 791 -13.33 0.77 -8.84
CA TRP A 791 -12.14 1.66 -8.98
C TRP A 791 -12.51 3.15 -9.17
N LYS A 792 -13.77 3.51 -8.93
CA LYS A 792 -14.26 4.90 -8.86
C LYS A 792 -14.00 5.41 -7.46
N ALA A 793 -13.15 6.41 -7.30
CA ALA A 793 -13.09 7.13 -6.05
C ALA A 793 -13.23 8.61 -6.38
N ASN A 794 -14.15 9.29 -5.71
CA ASN A 794 -14.05 10.70 -5.42
C ASN A 794 -14.46 10.76 -3.95
N LEU A 795 -13.46 10.57 -3.09
CA LEU A 795 -13.67 10.51 -1.65
C LEU A 795 -13.70 11.94 -1.17
N HIS A 796 -14.81 12.62 -1.42
CA HIS A 796 -15.11 14.00 -1.04
C HIS A 796 -14.54 14.41 0.34
N CYS A 797 -15.32 14.28 1.40
CA CYS A 797 -14.91 14.68 2.75
C CYS A 797 -14.76 13.48 3.70
N ILE A 798 -14.92 12.26 3.19
CA ILE A 798 -14.96 11.04 4.01
C ILE A 798 -13.61 10.82 4.69
N SER A 799 -13.64 10.54 5.99
CA SER A 799 -12.46 10.40 6.84
C SER A 799 -11.61 11.68 6.99
N LEU A 800 -12.14 12.85 6.60
CA LEU A 800 -11.53 14.15 6.83
C LEU A 800 -12.33 14.94 7.88
N ARG A 801 -11.74 16.05 8.34
CA ARG A 801 -12.37 17.03 9.23
C ARG A 801 -12.42 18.37 8.51
N LEU A 802 -13.51 19.11 8.66
CA LEU A 802 -13.55 20.51 8.23
C LEU A 802 -12.78 21.36 9.23
N PHE A 803 -12.06 22.36 8.72
CA PHE A 803 -11.37 23.34 9.54
C PHE A 803 -11.59 24.77 9.05
N ARG A 804 -11.38 25.71 9.96
CA ARG A 804 -11.26 27.15 9.68
C ARG A 804 -9.90 27.64 10.15
N THR A 805 -9.29 28.53 9.37
CA THR A 805 -8.04 29.22 9.73
C THR A 805 -8.28 30.59 10.35
N LYS A 806 -7.26 31.22 10.93
CA LYS A 806 -7.35 32.55 11.58
C LYS A 806 -7.76 33.68 10.64
N LYS A 807 -7.34 33.63 9.37
CA LYS A 807 -7.74 34.54 8.30
C LYS A 807 -9.15 34.22 7.78
N GLY A 808 -9.71 33.08 8.15
CA GLY A 808 -11.06 32.66 7.80
C GLY A 808 -11.15 31.67 6.64
N TYR A 809 -10.04 31.17 6.08
CA TYR A 809 -10.09 30.11 5.06
C TYR A 809 -10.78 28.86 5.61
N ILE A 810 -11.57 28.19 4.78
CA ILE A 810 -12.24 26.94 5.10
C ILE A 810 -11.64 25.81 4.25
N GLY A 811 -11.44 24.64 4.85
CA GLY A 811 -10.89 23.50 4.16
C GLY A 811 -11.20 22.17 4.82
N LEU A 812 -10.64 21.11 4.25
CA LEU A 812 -10.65 19.75 4.79
C LEU A 812 -9.21 19.32 5.13
N CYS A 813 -9.05 18.68 6.28
CA CYS A 813 -7.77 18.23 6.80
C CYS A 813 -7.85 16.80 7.35
N PRO A 814 -6.71 16.12 7.55
CA PRO A 814 -6.66 14.79 8.15
C PRO A 814 -7.29 14.76 9.55
N PRO A 815 -7.78 13.60 10.03
CA PRO A 815 -8.39 13.45 11.36
C PRO A 815 -7.55 13.96 12.53
N ARG A 816 -6.22 13.94 12.38
CA ARG A 816 -5.24 14.29 13.42
C ARG A 816 -4.85 15.78 13.43
N ALA A 817 -5.33 16.55 12.46
CA ALA A 817 -5.13 17.99 12.44
C ALA A 817 -5.86 18.65 13.63
N GLN A 818 -5.25 19.70 14.17
CA GLN A 818 -5.74 20.41 15.35
C GLN A 818 -5.54 21.92 15.23
N PRO A 819 -6.23 22.73 16.04
CA PRO A 819 -5.94 24.15 16.17
C PRO A 819 -4.45 24.41 16.47
N GLY A 820 -3.86 25.36 15.77
CA GLY A 820 -2.43 25.68 15.85
C GLY A 820 -1.57 25.01 14.77
N ASP A 821 -2.08 23.98 14.08
CA ASP A 821 -1.37 23.42 12.92
C ASP A 821 -1.33 24.45 11.76
N GLU A 822 -0.23 24.48 11.03
CA GLU A 822 -0.02 25.37 9.87
C GLU A 822 -0.43 24.67 8.58
N VAL A 823 -1.21 25.36 7.74
CA VAL A 823 -1.48 24.93 6.38
C VAL A 823 -0.51 25.63 5.46
N ALA A 824 0.22 24.87 4.64
CA ALA A 824 1.25 25.39 3.76
C ALA A 824 1.19 24.75 2.37
N ILE A 825 1.48 25.53 1.35
CA ILE A 825 1.73 25.05 -0.01
C ILE A 825 3.23 24.79 -0.13
N LEU A 826 3.62 23.52 -0.19
CA LEU A 826 5.01 23.12 -0.40
C LEU A 826 5.28 22.96 -1.91
N PHE A 827 6.39 23.50 -2.42
CA PHE A 827 6.66 23.43 -3.85
C PHE A 827 6.99 22.02 -4.32
N GLY A 828 6.40 21.63 -5.44
CA GLY A 828 6.39 20.26 -5.91
C GLY A 828 5.29 19.40 -5.27
N ALA A 829 4.58 19.89 -4.25
CA ALA A 829 3.30 19.31 -3.82
C ALA A 829 2.19 19.98 -4.64
N PRO A 830 1.23 19.21 -5.12
CA PRO A 830 0.17 19.77 -5.93
C PRO A 830 -1.03 20.23 -5.06
N VAL A 831 -0.89 20.14 -3.73
CA VAL A 831 -1.88 20.53 -2.72
C VAL A 831 -1.28 21.21 -1.50
N PRO A 832 -2.11 21.94 -0.74
CA PRO A 832 -1.78 22.31 0.63
C PRO A 832 -1.53 21.07 1.51
N ILE A 833 -0.60 21.22 2.44
CA ILE A 833 -0.20 20.23 3.44
C ILE A 833 -0.38 20.84 4.83
N VAL A 834 -0.96 20.06 5.74
CA VAL A 834 -1.04 20.41 7.16
C VAL A 834 0.25 19.99 7.85
N LEU A 835 0.88 20.95 8.52
CA LEU A 835 2.17 20.85 9.20
C LEU A 835 2.00 21.23 10.66
N ARG A 836 2.61 20.45 11.55
CA ARG A 836 2.70 20.79 12.97
C ARG A 836 4.08 21.29 13.31
N GLU A 837 4.15 22.52 13.82
CA GLU A 837 5.42 23.14 14.21
C GLU A 837 5.94 22.57 15.53
N PHE A 838 7.26 22.40 15.59
CA PHE A 838 8.05 22.07 16.77
C PHE A 838 9.33 22.93 16.75
N ASP A 839 10.06 22.98 17.87
CA ASP A 839 11.20 23.91 18.09
C ASP A 839 12.21 23.99 16.93
N GLU A 840 12.43 22.89 16.20
CA GLU A 840 13.45 22.81 15.17
C GLU A 840 12.93 22.41 13.76
N GLY A 841 11.62 22.42 13.53
CA GLY A 841 11.02 22.05 12.23
C GLY A 841 9.54 21.66 12.30
N TYR A 842 9.07 20.94 11.29
CA TYR A 842 7.66 20.57 11.13
C TYR A 842 7.47 19.07 10.97
N VAL A 843 6.40 18.54 11.55
CA VAL A 843 5.90 17.20 11.25
C VAL A 843 4.76 17.29 10.25
N VAL A 844 4.81 16.48 9.19
CA VAL A 844 3.72 16.37 8.22
C VAL A 844 2.55 15.60 8.83
N ILE A 845 1.40 16.28 8.94
CA ILE A 845 0.14 15.70 9.42
C ILE A 845 -0.63 15.04 8.25
N GLY A 846 -0.63 15.68 7.08
CA GLY A 846 -1.18 15.11 5.85
C GLY A 846 -1.65 16.17 4.85
N THR A 847 -2.25 15.72 3.75
CA THR A 847 -2.77 16.59 2.68
C THR A 847 -4.02 17.34 3.13
N SER A 848 -4.29 18.47 2.48
CA SER A 848 -5.46 19.29 2.74
C SER A 848 -6.08 19.80 1.44
N TYR A 849 -7.41 19.94 1.47
CA TYR A 849 -8.14 20.78 0.52
C TYR A 849 -8.46 22.11 1.20
N VAL A 850 -8.29 23.23 0.51
CA VAL A 850 -8.64 24.56 1.02
C VAL A 850 -9.32 25.36 -0.06
N HIS A 851 -10.55 25.81 0.20
CA HIS A 851 -11.33 26.46 -0.83
C HIS A 851 -10.79 27.86 -1.17
N GLY A 852 -10.55 28.10 -2.45
CA GLY A 852 -10.04 29.36 -3.00
C GLY A 852 -8.51 29.46 -3.08
N ILE A 853 -7.76 28.36 -2.88
CA ILE A 853 -6.29 28.35 -3.01
C ILE A 853 -5.75 27.11 -3.75
N MET A 854 -6.62 26.34 -4.39
CA MET A 854 -6.25 25.03 -4.95
C MET A 854 -5.66 25.11 -6.35
N ASP A 855 -5.70 26.28 -6.98
CA ASP A 855 -5.32 26.52 -8.38
C ASP A 855 -4.24 27.62 -8.48
N GLY A 856 -3.50 27.85 -7.38
CA GLY A 856 -2.30 28.71 -7.34
C GLY A 856 -2.53 30.16 -6.92
N GLU A 857 -3.73 30.47 -6.44
CA GLU A 857 -4.18 31.82 -6.08
C GLU A 857 -3.22 32.50 -5.10
N ILE A 858 -2.80 31.81 -4.05
CA ILE A 858 -1.84 32.36 -3.06
C ILE A 858 -0.49 32.73 -3.67
N ILE A 859 -0.01 31.95 -4.64
CA ILE A 859 1.27 32.23 -5.29
C ILE A 859 1.11 33.41 -6.25
N GLN A 860 -0.04 33.51 -6.93
CA GLN A 860 -0.36 34.64 -7.79
C GLN A 860 -0.51 35.94 -6.98
N ASP A 861 -1.20 35.90 -5.84
CA ASP A 861 -1.35 37.06 -4.94
C ASP A 861 0.00 37.59 -4.46
N LEU A 862 0.97 36.71 -4.18
CA LEU A 862 2.33 37.11 -3.83
C LEU A 862 3.06 37.79 -4.99
N ARG A 863 2.91 37.25 -6.20
CA ARG A 863 3.49 37.82 -7.43
C ARG A 863 2.92 39.20 -7.73
N ASP A 864 1.62 39.37 -7.55
CA ASP A 864 0.94 40.65 -7.77
C ASP A 864 1.40 41.72 -6.76
N GLN A 865 1.87 41.30 -5.57
CA GLN A 865 2.51 42.16 -4.57
C GLN A 865 4.01 42.40 -4.82
N GLY A 866 4.56 41.92 -5.94
CA GLY A 866 5.98 42.06 -6.29
C GLY A 866 6.92 41.13 -5.53
N LYS A 867 6.40 40.06 -4.91
CA LYS A 867 7.19 38.99 -4.24
C LYS A 867 7.06 37.67 -5.00
N GLY A 868 7.79 36.63 -4.61
CA GLY A 868 7.70 35.31 -5.24
C GLY A 868 8.39 35.22 -6.61
N MET A 869 9.38 36.09 -6.82
CA MET A 869 10.29 36.07 -7.96
C MET A 869 11.66 35.47 -7.57
N ASP A 870 12.00 35.50 -6.27
CA ASP A 870 13.24 34.95 -5.71
C ASP A 870 12.93 33.78 -4.74
N GLU A 871 13.85 32.82 -4.62
CA GLU A 871 13.79 31.76 -3.62
C GLU A 871 13.68 32.32 -2.19
N THR A 872 14.34 33.46 -1.91
CA THR A 872 14.34 34.07 -0.57
C THR A 872 12.98 34.59 -0.13
N ASP A 873 12.04 34.78 -1.06
CA ASP A 873 10.67 35.17 -0.76
C ASP A 873 9.87 34.04 -0.10
N TYR A 874 10.36 32.80 -0.19
CA TYR A 874 9.68 31.61 0.26
C TYR A 874 10.27 31.01 1.53
N LYS A 875 9.38 30.57 2.42
CA LYS A 875 9.75 29.93 3.68
C LYS A 875 10.42 28.58 3.41
N LEU A 876 11.53 28.32 4.10
CA LEU A 876 12.16 27.00 4.12
C LEU A 876 11.54 26.17 5.25
N PHE A 877 10.73 25.18 4.88
CA PHE A 877 10.15 24.21 5.80
C PHE A 877 11.13 23.05 6.02
N LYS A 878 11.49 22.80 7.28
CA LYS A 878 12.33 21.66 7.69
C LYS A 878 11.43 20.53 8.18
N LEU A 879 11.09 19.61 7.29
CA LEU A 879 10.22 18.47 7.60
C LEU A 879 11.00 17.38 8.33
N ILE A 880 10.56 17.00 9.53
CA ILE A 880 11.21 16.06 10.47
C ILE A 880 10.76 14.63 10.21
#